data_AF-A0A7Y5C4A1-F1
#
_entry.id   AF-A0A7Y5C4A1-F1
#
_cell.length_a   1.000
_cell.length_b   1.000
_cell.length_c   1.000
_cell.angle_alpha   90.00
_cell.angle_beta   90.00
_cell.angle_gamma   90.00
#
_symmetry.space_group_name_H-M   'P 1'
#
loop_
_entity.id
_entity.type
_entity.pdbx_description
1 polymer ?
#
loop_
_entity_poly.entity_id
_entity_poly.type
_entity_poly.pdbx_seq_one_letter_code
_entity_poly.pdbx_strand_id
1 'polypeptide(L)'
;MIKKTIDILTSYSTPRKVCEMGNVAVARGAIEANVDGVFSYPGTPSTEISEVFSHVNSFQNRKENEEKYPHVTGNKIYFEYSINEKIALEKAIAYSIANKRALCVMKNVGMNVACDALMSITYQTIVAPLVIVVCDDPGCHSSSNEQDSRYWGKMANVPVFNPSTPAESLEQTKSAFLLSAQLKLPVIVRLTTRVSHTRGVFNYGKLSNKNHAATFERIPEHINIPAKTAAAHAKLLNKLHSDYINEHAVKYNQIIHQQNANIGIITSGVTTVYVKEILARSAIKNNYPILNLGLIYPFPTAIVLEFLQLSLKKIIVIEELDPIIENEVRVIAQQNKIKTTIYGKGFSTLLPTGEFSLDSIEKTLFNFTKDKALKNKNTPIKNAENLVKELPVRPPTLCAGCPHRATFYALKLAIPRNHSDVILCGDIGCNGLGALPPLKMIDTINHMGMSVSMAQGLSEAFRTSNQKNKTVAMLGDGTFFHSGVTSLLNAIYTKANILVIIFDNRTIGMTGHQDHPGATHLNKYHQVDLLPFIRGMGAQYVESIFPFNLKESFSKINEALATQGVSVIVAKSPCIFLPEFKEGSIYRKKIVVDHSRCNTCDNHEDMQIACARCYSPLNNLSRAKLKITATHHVPAQEQVCPANICNHGFFNSIIEEHYPEAVKMVRDKMLFSRTCGDICHRPCELFSKNKTIVPIKKLKRFVSSIDESFFDFSTAIERTKNAKKKNKKVAIVGAGPAGLSAAYDLIREGYSVEIFDKEEKPGGMLKYIIPFFRMDKTGLDYEISILEELGVTFFSNKLLGKDFTIKELCQKYDAVVVAIGLWKSKKLEVVENHVPHTKKHTALSFLKAINTTSIQETKPSNYLIIGGGNSAIDSARAAKKINPNNTVTLICIESRENMPAFEEEIIHAIEEGVEIMPESTVEKVVDSNKVIQCTIKSFHTDKTQIISCDVIITAIGQSPNAELFSELTEQTDKNSSLIHINNENGFTNFKNVFAAGDICNGNHQSVIGAIASGKKAATGIRQLLENYKYSYEGIAALDKLNQSNGKYSIPKNNFTNEEDLLEEIKGMDFYQACAKCNHCIDNFGCPAMIKVNGKIEIDYQKCTNCGLCIDVCPNNAITFIEEVIPA
;
A
#
# COMPACT_ATOMS: atom_id res chain seq x y z
N MET A 1 -17.11 3.13 47.88
CA MET A 1 -17.00 2.98 46.41
C MET A 1 -17.69 4.12 45.68
N ILE A 2 -18.82 3.93 44.98
CA ILE A 2 -19.38 4.86 43.96
C ILE A 2 -19.22 6.37 44.26
N LYS A 3 -19.65 6.87 45.43
CA LYS A 3 -19.50 8.30 45.79
C LYS A 3 -18.06 8.81 45.71
N LYS A 4 -17.06 8.00 46.11
CA LYS A 4 -15.63 8.32 46.01
C LYS A 4 -15.12 8.23 44.57
N THR A 5 -15.64 7.31 43.75
CA THR A 5 -15.32 7.24 42.31
C THR A 5 -15.80 8.50 41.59
N ILE A 6 -17.03 8.95 41.88
CA ILE A 6 -17.57 10.21 41.36
C ILE A 6 -16.71 11.39 41.82
N ASP A 7 -16.32 11.45 43.10
CA ASP A 7 -15.48 12.53 43.63
C ASP A 7 -14.10 12.59 42.94
N ILE A 8 -13.44 11.43 42.78
CA ILE A 8 -12.16 11.29 42.07
C ILE A 8 -12.26 11.67 40.59
N LEU A 9 -13.44 11.49 39.95
CA LEU A 9 -13.70 11.89 38.58
C LEU A 9 -14.28 13.31 38.44
N THR A 10 -14.59 14.02 39.53
CA THR A 10 -15.19 15.36 39.46
C THR A 10 -14.14 16.41 39.10
N SER A 11 -14.49 17.27 38.14
CA SER A 11 -13.68 18.43 37.72
C SER A 11 -14.03 19.64 38.58
N TYR A 12 -13.05 20.19 39.30
CA TYR A 12 -13.27 21.33 40.20
C TYR A 12 -12.66 22.61 39.61
N SER A 13 -13.51 23.63 39.40
CA SER A 13 -13.09 24.96 38.93
C SER A 13 -12.31 25.73 40.00
N THR A 14 -12.75 25.63 41.26
CA THR A 14 -12.03 26.09 42.45
C THR A 14 -11.44 24.86 43.16
N PRO A 15 -10.12 24.79 43.44
CA PRO A 15 -9.49 23.56 43.93
C PRO A 15 -10.13 23.04 45.23
N ARG A 16 -10.64 21.80 45.22
CA ARG A 16 -11.31 21.20 46.38
C ARG A 16 -10.31 20.48 47.28
N LYS A 17 -10.15 20.98 48.50
CA LYS A 17 -9.28 20.40 49.54
C LYS A 17 -9.81 19.06 50.05
N VAL A 18 -8.94 18.05 50.11
CA VAL A 18 -9.23 16.67 50.54
C VAL A 18 -8.12 16.13 51.46
N CYS A 19 -8.37 15.01 52.15
CA CYS A 19 -7.36 14.28 52.93
C CYS A 19 -7.38 12.79 52.55
N GLU A 20 -6.39 12.36 51.77
CA GLU A 20 -6.37 11.06 51.07
C GLU A 20 -4.97 10.46 51.02
N MET A 21 -4.87 9.17 50.68
CA MET A 21 -3.59 8.42 50.64
C MET A 21 -2.72 8.82 49.44
N GLY A 22 -1.39 8.67 49.55
CA GLY A 22 -0.44 8.94 48.45
C GLY A 22 -0.79 8.19 47.15
N ASN A 23 -1.21 6.93 47.26
CA ASN A 23 -1.67 6.15 46.10
C ASN A 23 -2.91 6.75 45.41
N VAL A 24 -3.86 7.31 46.18
CA VAL A 24 -5.03 8.03 45.65
C VAL A 24 -4.61 9.36 45.01
N ALA A 25 -3.56 10.01 45.55
CA ALA A 25 -2.99 11.23 45.01
C ALA A 25 -2.32 11.02 43.64
N VAL A 26 -1.55 9.92 43.46
CA VAL A 26 -1.00 9.52 42.15
C VAL A 26 -2.12 9.22 41.15
N ALA A 27 -3.14 8.44 41.55
CA ALA A 27 -4.27 8.14 40.67
C ALA A 27 -5.00 9.41 40.21
N ARG A 28 -5.26 10.35 41.13
CA ARG A 28 -5.83 11.67 40.77
C ARG A 28 -4.89 12.49 39.89
N GLY A 29 -3.58 12.47 40.13
CA GLY A 29 -2.58 13.14 39.30
C GLY A 29 -2.58 12.67 37.85
N ALA A 30 -2.68 11.35 37.62
CA ALA A 30 -2.80 10.78 36.28
C ALA A 30 -4.16 11.12 35.60
N ILE A 31 -5.25 11.20 36.37
CA ILE A 31 -6.56 11.66 35.85
C ILE A 31 -6.53 13.16 35.50
N GLU A 32 -5.86 13.99 36.30
CA GLU A 32 -5.61 15.42 35.97
C GLU A 32 -4.68 15.60 34.76
N ALA A 33 -3.75 14.66 34.54
CA ALA A 33 -2.95 14.57 33.33
C ALA A 33 -3.71 13.99 32.10
N ASN A 34 -4.99 13.63 32.25
CA ASN A 34 -5.85 13.05 31.22
C ASN A 34 -5.26 11.74 30.67
N VAL A 35 -4.88 10.79 31.54
CA VAL A 35 -4.48 9.43 31.13
C VAL A 35 -5.60 8.74 30.34
N ASP A 36 -5.26 8.07 29.23
CA ASP A 36 -6.22 7.35 28.38
C ASP A 36 -6.30 5.85 28.75
N GLY A 37 -5.19 5.24 29.20
CA GLY A 37 -5.14 3.83 29.61
C GLY A 37 -4.14 3.50 30.73
N VAL A 38 -4.50 2.54 31.58
CA VAL A 38 -3.73 2.14 32.77
C VAL A 38 -3.55 0.61 32.83
N PHE A 39 -2.32 0.17 33.07
CA PHE A 39 -1.93 -1.25 33.06
C PHE A 39 -1.19 -1.61 34.36
N SER A 40 -1.47 -2.80 34.90
CA SER A 40 -0.88 -3.24 36.17
C SER A 40 -0.88 -4.77 36.33
N TYR A 41 -0.09 -5.26 37.29
CA TYR A 41 -0.29 -6.55 37.95
C TYR A 41 -0.39 -6.29 39.47
N PRO A 42 -1.19 -7.05 40.26
CA PRO A 42 -1.41 -6.75 41.67
C PRO A 42 -0.11 -6.80 42.52
N GLY A 43 0.20 -5.73 43.25
CA GLY A 43 1.38 -5.68 44.11
C GLY A 43 1.40 -4.53 45.12
N THR A 44 1.28 -4.84 46.41
CA THR A 44 1.45 -3.89 47.51
C THR A 44 2.91 -3.42 47.58
N PRO A 45 3.23 -2.12 47.77
CA PRO A 45 2.34 -1.03 48.17
C PRO A 45 1.86 -0.13 47.01
N SER A 46 1.65 -0.66 45.79
CA SER A 46 1.02 0.07 44.67
C SER A 46 -0.46 -0.23 44.45
N THR A 47 -0.98 -1.31 45.06
CA THR A 47 -2.32 -1.90 44.86
C THR A 47 -3.47 -0.89 44.77
N GLU A 48 -3.54 0.09 45.67
CA GLU A 48 -4.66 1.03 45.77
C GLU A 48 -4.73 2.01 44.58
N ILE A 49 -3.63 2.20 43.85
CA ILE A 49 -3.62 2.97 42.60
C ILE A 49 -4.42 2.20 41.54
N SER A 50 -4.09 0.92 41.36
CA SER A 50 -4.73 0.02 40.38
C SER A 50 -6.18 -0.27 40.75
N GLU A 51 -6.52 -0.37 42.04
CA GLU A 51 -7.91 -0.45 42.49
C GLU A 51 -8.72 0.80 42.10
N VAL A 52 -8.17 2.01 42.22
CA VAL A 52 -8.90 3.23 41.81
C VAL A 52 -9.24 3.17 40.32
N PHE A 53 -8.30 2.77 39.46
CA PHE A 53 -8.55 2.65 38.02
C PHE A 53 -9.49 1.49 37.65
N SER A 54 -9.39 0.35 38.35
CA SER A 54 -10.35 -0.75 38.23
C SER A 54 -11.79 -0.31 38.51
N HIS A 55 -11.99 0.46 39.59
CA HIS A 55 -13.30 1.02 39.93
C HIS A 55 -13.77 2.13 38.98
N VAL A 56 -12.85 2.97 38.46
CA VAL A 56 -13.18 3.98 37.45
C VAL A 56 -13.64 3.33 36.15
N ASN A 57 -12.86 2.42 35.57
CA ASN A 57 -13.18 1.68 34.35
C ASN A 57 -14.51 0.89 34.51
N SER A 58 -14.70 0.22 35.65
CA SER A 58 -15.93 -0.51 35.99
C SER A 58 -17.15 0.39 36.23
N PHE A 59 -16.95 1.66 36.59
CA PHE A 59 -18.02 2.64 36.78
C PHE A 59 -18.42 3.26 35.43
N GLN A 60 -17.44 3.70 34.63
CA GLN A 60 -17.65 4.42 33.37
C GLN A 60 -18.22 3.54 32.25
N ASN A 61 -18.01 2.22 32.27
CA ASN A 61 -18.54 1.30 31.25
C ASN A 61 -19.94 0.73 31.56
N ARG A 62 -20.61 1.15 32.65
CA ARG A 62 -22.01 0.79 32.92
C ARG A 62 -22.95 1.81 32.30
N LYS A 63 -23.86 1.36 31.43
CA LYS A 63 -24.89 2.21 30.79
C LYS A 63 -25.66 3.07 31.80
N GLU A 64 -26.10 2.47 32.90
CA GLU A 64 -26.79 3.17 34.02
C GLU A 64 -26.02 4.39 34.55
N ASN A 65 -24.68 4.32 34.63
CA ASN A 65 -23.85 5.43 35.08
C ASN A 65 -23.57 6.42 33.95
N GLU A 66 -23.51 5.95 32.70
CA GLU A 66 -23.30 6.79 31.52
C GLU A 66 -24.51 7.70 31.26
N GLU A 67 -25.72 7.17 31.45
CA GLU A 67 -26.98 7.93 31.41
C GLU A 67 -27.12 8.87 32.62
N LYS A 68 -26.76 8.41 33.83
CA LYS A 68 -26.99 9.14 35.09
C LYS A 68 -25.91 10.17 35.43
N TYR A 69 -24.68 9.98 34.98
CA TYR A 69 -23.53 10.83 35.30
C TYR A 69 -22.64 11.15 34.07
N PRO A 70 -23.20 11.60 32.93
CA PRO A 70 -22.48 11.77 31.66
C PRO A 70 -21.23 12.66 31.76
N HIS A 71 -21.24 13.62 32.68
CA HIS A 71 -20.15 14.55 32.96
C HIS A 71 -18.89 13.92 33.59
N VAL A 72 -18.97 12.68 34.10
CA VAL A 72 -17.82 11.88 34.60
C VAL A 72 -17.59 10.58 33.83
N THR A 73 -18.45 10.23 32.87
CA THR A 73 -18.30 9.01 32.03
C THR A 73 -17.88 9.29 30.59
N GLY A 74 -17.99 10.53 30.09
CA GLY A 74 -17.63 10.87 28.70
C GLY A 74 -16.15 10.70 28.33
N ASN A 75 -15.23 10.78 29.30
CA ASN A 75 -13.82 10.42 29.13
C ASN A 75 -13.56 9.05 29.77
N LYS A 76 -13.78 7.98 29.02
CA LYS A 76 -13.60 6.59 29.47
C LYS A 76 -12.12 6.22 29.54
N ILE A 77 -11.63 5.92 30.74
CA ILE A 77 -10.24 5.50 30.98
C ILE A 77 -10.17 3.97 30.91
N TYR A 78 -9.31 3.43 30.04
CA TYR A 78 -9.08 1.99 29.99
C TYR A 78 -8.28 1.50 31.21
N PHE A 79 -8.62 0.34 31.75
CA PHE A 79 -7.84 -0.32 32.80
C PHE A 79 -7.77 -1.83 32.59
N GLU A 80 -6.56 -2.39 32.76
CA GLU A 80 -6.30 -3.82 32.69
C GLU A 80 -5.37 -4.29 33.83
N TYR A 81 -5.76 -5.39 34.48
CA TYR A 81 -4.80 -6.29 35.11
C TYR A 81 -4.31 -7.27 34.05
N SER A 82 -3.06 -7.09 33.60
CA SER A 82 -2.39 -8.06 32.72
C SER A 82 -1.87 -9.22 33.56
N ILE A 83 -1.49 -10.35 32.96
CA ILE A 83 -1.09 -11.55 33.72
C ILE A 83 0.30 -11.45 34.41
N ASN A 84 1.09 -10.41 34.10
CA ASN A 84 2.32 -10.02 34.80
C ASN A 84 2.73 -8.57 34.46
N GLU A 85 3.71 -8.02 35.19
CA GLU A 85 4.21 -6.66 35.02
C GLU A 85 4.91 -6.40 33.68
N LYS A 86 5.58 -7.41 33.10
CA LYS A 86 6.22 -7.31 31.78
C LYS A 86 5.19 -6.99 30.71
N ILE A 87 4.12 -7.77 30.64
CA ILE A 87 3.03 -7.56 29.68
C ILE A 87 2.27 -6.25 29.98
N ALA A 88 2.07 -5.90 31.25
CA ALA A 88 1.49 -4.60 31.62
C ALA A 88 2.31 -3.42 31.08
N LEU A 89 3.63 -3.43 31.24
CA LEU A 89 4.50 -2.39 30.69
C LEU A 89 4.56 -2.42 29.16
N GLU A 90 4.61 -3.61 28.55
CA GLU A 90 4.58 -3.76 27.08
C GLU A 90 3.29 -3.20 26.46
N LYS A 91 2.13 -3.40 27.09
CA LYS A 91 0.86 -2.82 26.62
C LYS A 91 0.77 -1.31 26.87
N ALA A 92 1.32 -0.82 27.98
CA ALA A 92 1.44 0.63 28.24
C ALA A 92 2.32 1.33 27.19
N ILE A 93 3.43 0.69 26.78
CA ILE A 93 4.28 1.13 25.67
C ILE A 93 3.50 1.16 24.35
N ALA A 94 2.73 0.11 24.05
CA ALA A 94 1.94 0.03 22.83
C ALA A 94 0.86 1.13 22.75
N TYR A 95 0.16 1.41 23.85
CA TYR A 95 -0.75 2.56 23.96
C TYR A 95 -0.03 3.89 23.68
N SER A 96 1.14 4.08 24.31
CA SER A 96 2.00 5.26 24.16
C SER A 96 2.52 5.46 22.74
N ILE A 97 2.75 4.38 21.99
CA ILE A 97 3.08 4.41 20.55
C ILE A 97 1.83 4.66 19.68
N ALA A 98 0.65 4.19 20.09
CA ALA A 98 -0.64 4.48 19.46
C ALA A 98 -1.22 5.88 19.77
N ASN A 99 -0.40 6.81 20.27
CA ASN A 99 -0.81 8.18 20.64
C ASN A 99 -1.87 8.25 21.78
N LYS A 100 -1.87 7.26 22.68
CA LYS A 100 -2.67 7.25 23.93
C LYS A 100 -1.77 7.46 25.14
N ARG A 101 -2.16 8.30 26.09
CA ARG A 101 -1.41 8.53 27.34
C ARG A 101 -1.53 7.31 28.25
N ALA A 102 -0.40 6.76 28.66
CA ALA A 102 -0.34 5.49 29.37
C ALA A 102 0.25 5.63 30.79
N LEU A 103 -0.30 4.86 31.73
CA LEU A 103 0.25 4.64 33.07
C LEU A 103 0.53 3.14 33.25
N CYS A 104 1.73 2.77 33.70
CA CYS A 104 2.02 1.43 34.19
C CYS A 104 2.28 1.47 35.70
N VAL A 105 1.70 0.53 36.46
CA VAL A 105 1.73 0.54 37.94
C VAL A 105 2.20 -0.81 38.49
N MET A 106 3.26 -0.78 39.30
CA MET A 106 3.86 -1.97 39.92
C MET A 106 4.58 -1.64 41.25
N LYS A 107 4.97 -2.69 41.98
CA LYS A 107 5.93 -2.60 43.10
C LYS A 107 7.36 -2.90 42.65
N ASN A 108 8.36 -2.62 43.50
CA ASN A 108 9.78 -2.80 43.19
C ASN A 108 10.11 -4.12 42.47
N VAL A 109 9.68 -5.27 43.02
CA VAL A 109 10.00 -6.58 42.44
C VAL A 109 9.39 -6.82 41.06
N GLY A 110 8.26 -6.17 40.77
CA GLY A 110 7.61 -6.20 39.46
C GLY A 110 8.45 -5.51 38.38
N MET A 111 9.26 -4.51 38.75
CA MET A 111 10.19 -3.89 37.80
C MET A 111 11.34 -4.84 37.41
N ASN A 112 11.72 -5.82 38.25
CA ASN A 112 12.65 -6.87 37.82
C ASN A 112 12.03 -7.74 36.71
N VAL A 113 10.73 -8.01 36.77
CA VAL A 113 10.00 -8.77 35.73
C VAL A 113 9.86 -7.93 34.46
N ALA A 114 9.58 -6.64 34.59
CA ALA A 114 9.40 -5.71 33.48
C ALA A 114 10.70 -5.10 32.92
N CYS A 115 11.87 -5.44 33.47
CA CYS A 115 13.13 -4.73 33.18
C CYS A 115 13.55 -4.79 31.70
N ASP A 116 13.33 -5.92 31.04
CA ASP A 116 13.56 -6.14 29.60
C ASP A 116 12.82 -5.11 28.72
N ALA A 117 11.57 -4.80 29.07
CA ALA A 117 10.77 -3.78 28.40
C ALA A 117 11.24 -2.35 28.73
N LEU A 118 11.57 -2.06 30.00
CA LEU A 118 12.11 -0.74 30.41
C LEU A 118 13.46 -0.43 29.75
N MET A 119 14.38 -1.38 29.71
CA MET A 119 15.71 -1.20 29.15
C MET A 119 15.69 -1.03 27.63
N SER A 120 14.63 -1.49 26.95
CA SER A 120 14.54 -1.53 25.49
C SER A 120 13.70 -0.39 24.89
N ILE A 121 12.72 0.14 25.62
CA ILE A 121 11.89 1.28 25.15
C ILE A 121 12.67 2.59 24.99
N THR A 122 13.74 2.81 25.75
CA THR A 122 14.45 4.10 25.79
C THR A 122 15.25 4.40 24.53
N TYR A 123 15.52 3.37 23.72
CA TYR A 123 16.09 3.49 22.37
C TYR A 123 15.04 3.78 21.28
N GLN A 124 13.75 3.60 21.58
CA GLN A 124 12.66 4.01 20.69
C GLN A 124 12.22 5.45 20.98
N THR A 125 11.31 5.97 20.16
CA THR A 125 10.59 7.21 20.44
C THR A 125 9.12 6.89 20.65
N ILE A 126 8.59 7.24 21.83
CA ILE A 126 7.15 7.16 22.10
C ILE A 126 6.40 8.36 21.50
N VAL A 127 5.11 8.19 21.18
CA VAL A 127 4.30 9.25 20.54
C VAL A 127 3.58 10.10 21.60
N ALA A 128 2.85 9.44 22.50
CA ALA A 128 2.19 10.05 23.65
C ALA A 128 2.87 9.66 24.98
N PRO A 129 2.70 10.45 26.05
CA PRO A 129 3.25 10.18 27.38
C PRO A 129 3.09 8.76 27.92
N LEU A 130 4.16 8.26 28.56
CA LEU A 130 4.20 7.03 29.35
C LEU A 130 4.81 7.32 30.72
N VAL A 131 4.02 7.14 31.77
CA VAL A 131 4.50 7.22 33.16
C VAL A 131 4.50 5.83 33.78
N ILE A 132 5.57 5.50 34.50
CA ILE A 132 5.71 4.24 35.22
C ILE A 132 5.79 4.53 36.71
N VAL A 133 4.83 4.03 37.48
CA VAL A 133 4.82 4.16 38.94
C VAL A 133 5.41 2.89 39.54
N VAL A 134 6.50 3.05 40.28
CA VAL A 134 7.15 1.96 41.02
C VAL A 134 7.13 2.31 42.50
N CYS A 135 6.49 1.46 43.29
CA CYS A 135 6.45 1.61 44.74
C CYS A 135 7.49 0.69 45.38
N ASP A 136 8.53 1.28 45.96
CA ASP A 136 9.54 0.58 46.76
C ASP A 136 9.00 0.23 48.15
N ASP A 137 9.51 -0.86 48.71
CA ASP A 137 9.12 -1.35 50.03
C ASP A 137 10.35 -1.53 50.95
N PRO A 138 11.01 -0.43 51.39
CA PRO A 138 12.03 -0.49 52.43
C PRO A 138 11.42 -1.11 53.70
N GLY A 139 12.15 -2.02 54.35
CA GLY A 139 11.64 -2.83 55.45
C GLY A 139 10.93 -4.12 55.04
N CYS A 140 10.71 -4.39 53.75
CA CYS A 140 10.06 -5.61 53.24
C CYS A 140 8.69 -5.93 53.88
N HIS A 141 7.82 -4.93 54.10
CA HIS A 141 6.50 -5.15 54.72
C HIS A 141 5.58 -6.05 53.87
N SER A 142 5.84 -6.14 52.56
CA SER A 142 5.04 -6.82 51.54
C SER A 142 5.83 -7.35 50.33
N SER A 143 7.15 -7.16 50.28
CA SER A 143 8.06 -7.63 49.21
C SER A 143 9.10 -8.63 49.71
N SER A 144 9.60 -9.45 48.80
CA SER A 144 10.61 -10.50 49.07
C SER A 144 12.05 -9.97 49.17
N ASN A 145 12.29 -8.70 48.81
CA ASN A 145 13.56 -8.00 49.00
C ASN A 145 13.39 -6.47 49.09
N GLU A 146 14.37 -5.82 49.71
CA GLU A 146 14.58 -4.38 49.60
C GLU A 146 15.26 -4.10 48.26
N GLN A 147 14.79 -3.09 47.52
CA GLN A 147 15.42 -2.62 46.28
C GLN A 147 15.21 -1.12 46.14
N ASP A 148 16.20 -0.42 45.57
CA ASP A 148 16.10 1.00 45.28
C ASP A 148 15.80 1.26 43.80
N SER A 149 14.57 1.65 43.50
CA SER A 149 14.15 1.92 42.12
C SER A 149 14.79 3.17 41.50
N ARG A 150 15.58 3.96 42.24
CA ARG A 150 16.37 5.07 41.66
C ARG A 150 17.46 4.58 40.71
N TYR A 151 17.96 3.34 40.88
CA TYR A 151 18.91 2.74 39.95
C TYR A 151 18.35 2.59 38.53
N TRP A 152 17.05 2.31 38.37
CA TRP A 152 16.43 2.20 37.04
C TRP A 152 16.57 3.49 36.23
N GLY A 153 16.56 4.66 36.88
CA GLY A 153 16.83 5.94 36.23
C GLY A 153 18.20 6.00 35.58
N LYS A 154 19.25 5.66 36.34
CA LYS A 154 20.64 5.68 35.86
C LYS A 154 20.99 4.51 34.94
N MET A 155 20.32 3.36 35.08
CA MET A 155 20.59 2.17 34.27
C MET A 155 19.86 2.18 32.92
N ALA A 156 18.58 2.58 32.90
CA ALA A 156 17.80 2.68 31.66
C ALA A 156 17.93 4.06 30.97
N ASN A 157 18.57 5.04 31.62
CA ASN A 157 18.65 6.45 31.22
C ASN A 157 17.26 7.11 31.10
N VAL A 158 16.47 7.07 32.19
CA VAL A 158 15.09 7.62 32.26
C VAL A 158 14.91 8.60 33.43
N PRO A 159 14.15 9.70 33.29
CA PRO A 159 13.93 10.62 34.40
C PRO A 159 13.18 9.98 35.58
N VAL A 160 13.56 10.33 36.81
CA VAL A 160 12.98 9.78 38.05
C VAL A 160 12.54 10.89 39.00
N PHE A 161 11.23 11.01 39.19
CA PHE A 161 10.60 11.77 40.26
C PHE A 161 10.51 10.94 41.55
N ASN A 162 10.74 11.58 42.71
CA ASN A 162 10.76 10.92 44.03
C ASN A 162 10.02 11.79 45.07
N PRO A 163 8.68 11.89 45.00
CA PRO A 163 7.87 12.76 45.87
C PRO A 163 7.99 12.41 47.35
N SER A 164 8.05 13.44 48.20
CA SER A 164 8.18 13.32 49.65
C SER A 164 6.85 13.20 50.39
N THR A 165 5.73 13.58 49.77
CA THR A 165 4.39 13.67 50.40
C THR A 165 3.27 13.34 49.40
N PRO A 166 2.06 12.96 49.86
CA PRO A 166 0.90 12.77 48.98
C PRO A 166 0.57 13.99 48.10
N ALA A 167 0.79 15.21 48.59
CA ALA A 167 0.61 16.43 47.80
C ALA A 167 1.62 16.53 46.64
N GLU A 168 2.89 16.21 46.91
CA GLU A 168 3.91 16.11 45.87
C GLU A 168 3.65 14.94 44.92
N SER A 169 3.10 13.82 45.39
CA SER A 169 2.77 12.67 44.53
C SER A 169 1.78 13.03 43.41
N LEU A 170 0.77 13.85 43.70
CA LEU A 170 -0.17 14.34 42.68
C LEU A 170 0.53 15.26 41.65
N GLU A 171 1.30 16.24 42.10
CA GLU A 171 1.93 17.25 41.23
C GLU A 171 3.13 16.72 40.44
N GLN A 172 3.92 15.81 41.02
CA GLN A 172 5.01 15.13 40.32
C GLN A 172 4.48 14.09 39.32
N THR A 173 3.35 13.42 39.59
CA THR A 173 2.70 12.57 38.57
C THR A 173 2.25 13.39 37.36
N LYS A 174 1.59 14.54 37.59
CA LYS A 174 1.21 15.46 36.50
C LYS A 174 2.41 15.96 35.69
N SER A 175 3.51 16.27 36.38
CA SER A 175 4.75 16.72 35.74
C SER A 175 5.51 15.59 35.03
N ALA A 176 5.39 14.34 35.48
CA ALA A 176 5.92 13.17 34.78
C ALA A 176 5.23 12.96 33.42
N PHE A 177 3.90 13.12 33.34
CA PHE A 177 3.17 13.09 32.07
C PHE A 177 3.61 14.23 31.13
N LEU A 178 3.81 15.44 31.67
CA LEU A 178 4.27 16.60 30.89
C LEU A 178 5.70 16.39 30.35
N LEU A 179 6.63 15.99 31.23
CA LEU A 179 8.03 15.75 30.87
C LEU A 179 8.17 14.58 29.88
N SER A 180 7.37 13.52 30.04
CA SER A 180 7.30 12.41 29.09
C SER A 180 6.85 12.87 27.69
N ALA A 181 5.90 13.83 27.61
CA ALA A 181 5.51 14.46 26.34
C ALA A 181 6.67 15.25 25.72
N GLN A 182 7.33 16.10 26.52
CA GLN A 182 8.41 16.99 26.08
C GLN A 182 9.63 16.22 25.56
N LEU A 183 9.99 15.11 26.21
CA LEU A 183 11.16 14.29 25.84
C LEU A 183 10.85 13.19 24.82
N LYS A 184 9.58 12.78 24.68
CA LYS A 184 9.19 11.51 24.06
C LYS A 184 10.00 10.34 24.63
N LEU A 185 9.95 10.18 25.95
CA LEU A 185 10.57 9.11 26.75
C LEU A 185 9.66 8.71 27.93
N PRO A 186 9.72 7.46 28.43
CA PRO A 186 9.07 7.10 29.68
C PRO A 186 9.68 7.87 30.87
N VAL A 187 8.86 8.17 31.87
CA VAL A 187 9.28 8.81 33.13
C VAL A 187 8.83 7.95 34.32
N ILE A 188 9.72 7.74 35.29
CA ILE A 188 9.43 7.00 36.51
C ILE A 188 8.96 7.96 37.62
N VAL A 189 7.90 7.58 38.32
CA VAL A 189 7.50 8.16 39.61
C VAL A 189 7.72 7.10 40.68
N ARG A 190 8.70 7.31 41.55
CA ARG A 190 9.05 6.41 42.65
C ARG A 190 8.26 6.78 43.91
N LEU A 191 7.57 5.83 44.51
CA LEU A 191 7.06 5.94 45.87
C LEU A 191 7.84 5.02 46.81
N THR A 192 7.72 5.23 48.13
CA THR A 192 8.01 4.23 49.16
C THR A 192 6.73 3.93 49.95
N THR A 193 6.64 2.78 50.63
CA THR A 193 5.50 2.38 51.48
C THR A 193 4.95 3.52 52.36
N ARG A 194 5.86 4.32 52.95
CA ARG A 194 5.53 5.48 53.80
C ARG A 194 4.88 6.63 53.04
N VAL A 195 5.20 6.86 51.77
CA VAL A 195 4.51 7.86 50.93
C VAL A 195 3.20 7.29 50.36
N SER A 196 3.21 6.03 49.90
CA SER A 196 2.05 5.34 49.32
C SER A 196 0.85 5.28 50.26
N HIS A 197 1.08 4.87 51.52
CA HIS A 197 0.01 4.58 52.49
C HIS A 197 -0.25 5.69 53.52
N THR A 198 0.59 6.71 53.61
CA THR A 198 0.30 7.89 54.45
C THR A 198 -0.81 8.74 53.83
N ARG A 199 -1.71 9.27 54.67
CA ARG A 199 -2.71 10.26 54.26
C ARG A 199 -2.16 11.68 54.38
N GLY A 200 -2.38 12.49 53.35
CA GLY A 200 -1.97 13.89 53.29
C GLY A 200 -3.10 14.78 52.81
N VAL A 201 -2.98 16.08 53.10
CA VAL A 201 -3.95 17.10 52.69
C VAL A 201 -3.48 17.76 51.40
N PHE A 202 -4.31 17.70 50.36
CA PHE A 202 -4.03 18.27 49.04
C PHE A 202 -5.34 18.67 48.34
N ASN A 203 -5.27 19.22 47.13
CA ASN A 203 -6.44 19.73 46.41
C ASN A 203 -6.70 18.92 45.13
N TYR A 204 -7.97 18.58 44.87
CA TYR A 204 -8.45 18.15 43.56
C TYR A 204 -8.70 19.37 42.67
N GLY A 205 -8.07 19.40 41.49
CA GLY A 205 -8.15 20.52 40.54
C GLY A 205 -9.15 20.32 39.40
N LYS A 206 -8.90 21.01 38.29
CA LYS A 206 -9.70 20.93 37.05
C LYS A 206 -9.23 19.75 36.19
N LEU A 207 -10.18 18.97 35.68
CA LEU A 207 -9.93 17.91 34.69
C LEU A 207 -10.06 18.42 33.25
N SER A 208 -9.50 17.66 32.32
CA SER A 208 -9.65 17.83 30.88
C SER A 208 -10.69 16.83 30.33
N ASN A 209 -11.50 17.28 29.36
CA ASN A 209 -12.52 16.48 28.67
C ASN A 209 -12.09 16.17 27.22
N LYS A 210 -10.78 15.91 26.99
CA LYS A 210 -10.23 15.60 25.66
C LYS A 210 -9.77 14.14 25.60
N ASN A 211 -10.54 13.29 24.94
CA ASN A 211 -10.08 11.95 24.55
C ASN A 211 -9.11 12.06 23.36
N HIS A 212 -8.01 11.31 23.37
CA HIS A 212 -7.11 11.22 22.22
C HIS A 212 -7.59 10.11 21.27
N ALA A 213 -7.63 10.37 19.97
CA ALA A 213 -7.85 9.34 18.97
C ALA A 213 -6.53 8.56 18.77
N ALA A 214 -6.61 7.22 18.72
CA ALA A 214 -5.43 6.42 18.42
C ALA A 214 -4.94 6.67 16.99
N THR A 215 -3.62 6.75 16.83
CA THR A 215 -2.92 6.95 15.55
C THR A 215 -1.55 6.28 15.63
N PHE A 216 -1.09 5.62 14.57
CA PHE A 216 0.21 4.94 14.54
C PHE A 216 1.10 5.49 13.43
N GLU A 217 2.25 6.06 13.81
CA GLU A 217 3.23 6.61 12.88
C GLU A 217 4.26 5.54 12.46
N ARG A 218 4.47 5.34 11.15
CA ARG A 218 5.44 4.35 10.62
C ARG A 218 6.85 4.94 10.54
N ILE A 219 7.43 5.27 11.70
CA ILE A 219 8.77 5.89 11.82
C ILE A 219 9.90 4.88 12.02
N PRO A 220 11.13 5.14 11.50
CA PRO A 220 12.29 4.25 11.67
C PRO A 220 12.67 3.97 13.13
N GLU A 221 12.35 4.89 14.04
CA GLU A 221 12.58 4.85 15.49
C GLU A 221 11.75 3.80 16.24
N HIS A 222 10.71 3.22 15.64
CA HIS A 222 9.96 2.11 16.25
C HIS A 222 10.65 0.74 16.10
N ILE A 223 11.84 0.68 15.49
CA ILE A 223 12.54 -0.57 15.11
C ILE A 223 13.93 -0.64 15.76
N ASN A 224 14.02 -1.35 16.89
CA ASN A 224 15.26 -1.72 17.55
C ASN A 224 15.94 -2.87 16.79
N ILE A 225 17.01 -2.56 16.06
CA ILE A 225 17.94 -3.53 15.47
C ILE A 225 19.37 -3.03 15.67
N PRO A 226 20.39 -3.89 15.78
CA PRO A 226 21.75 -3.48 16.19
C PRO A 226 22.35 -2.32 15.39
N ALA A 227 22.10 -2.27 14.07
CA ALA A 227 22.57 -1.20 13.19
C ALA A 227 21.90 0.17 13.41
N LYS A 228 20.81 0.24 14.20
CA LYS A 228 20.10 1.47 14.60
C LYS A 228 20.30 1.81 16.08
N THR A 229 20.21 0.82 16.97
CA THR A 229 20.15 1.03 18.44
C THR A 229 21.35 1.80 18.98
N ALA A 230 22.55 1.56 18.44
CA ALA A 230 23.76 2.30 18.82
C ALA A 230 23.65 3.82 18.54
N ALA A 231 23.06 4.21 17.42
CA ALA A 231 22.83 5.62 17.08
C ALA A 231 21.67 6.23 17.88
N ALA A 232 20.66 5.41 18.25
CA ALA A 232 19.57 5.84 19.12
C ALA A 232 20.05 6.22 20.54
N HIS A 233 21.11 5.56 21.05
CA HIS A 233 21.69 5.91 22.36
C HIS A 233 22.16 7.37 22.42
N ALA A 234 22.78 7.90 21.36
CA ALA A 234 23.18 9.29 21.31
C ALA A 234 21.96 10.25 21.32
N LYS A 235 20.85 9.87 20.66
CA LYS A 235 19.59 10.63 20.73
C LYS A 235 19.01 10.63 22.16
N LEU A 236 19.05 9.49 22.85
CA LEU A 236 18.60 9.32 24.24
C LEU A 236 19.38 10.24 25.20
N LEU A 237 20.71 10.23 25.13
CA LEU A 237 21.54 11.12 25.96
C LEU A 237 21.28 12.61 25.66
N ASN A 238 21.14 12.98 24.39
CA ASN A 238 20.81 14.36 24.02
C ASN A 238 19.45 14.83 24.58
N LYS A 239 18.43 13.96 24.64
CA LYS A 239 17.14 14.27 25.28
C LYS A 239 17.31 14.57 26.77
N LEU A 240 18.17 13.83 27.47
CA LEU A 240 18.45 14.02 28.90
C LEU A 240 19.25 15.30 29.22
N HIS A 241 19.89 15.90 28.21
CA HIS A 241 20.57 17.20 28.34
C HIS A 241 19.71 18.39 27.85
N SER A 242 18.42 18.18 27.56
CA SER A 242 17.53 19.23 27.05
C SER A 242 17.07 20.24 28.11
N ASP A 243 16.69 21.44 27.67
CA ASP A 243 16.22 22.51 28.56
C ASP A 243 14.94 22.16 29.33
N TYR A 244 14.14 21.21 28.84
CA TYR A 244 12.99 20.67 29.59
C TYR A 244 13.44 19.95 30.87
N ILE A 245 14.56 19.20 30.84
CA ILE A 245 15.14 18.63 32.07
C ILE A 245 15.58 19.74 33.01
N ASN A 246 16.21 20.81 32.49
CA ASN A 246 16.67 21.94 33.29
C ASN A 246 15.50 22.69 33.96
N GLU A 247 14.39 22.94 33.24
CA GLU A 247 13.17 23.56 33.76
C GLU A 247 12.58 22.77 34.94
N HIS A 248 12.33 21.47 34.74
CA HIS A 248 11.79 20.62 35.80
C HIS A 248 12.79 20.41 36.95
N ALA A 249 14.10 20.37 36.67
CA ALA A 249 15.13 20.29 37.70
C ALA A 249 15.15 21.55 38.59
N VAL A 250 15.06 22.75 38.02
CA VAL A 250 14.99 24.01 38.78
C VAL A 250 13.68 24.11 39.57
N LYS A 251 12.57 23.58 39.03
CA LYS A 251 11.27 23.57 39.73
C LYS A 251 11.23 22.62 40.93
N TYR A 252 11.79 21.41 40.80
CA TYR A 252 11.64 20.32 41.78
C TYR A 252 12.86 20.06 42.67
N ASN A 253 14.02 20.63 42.35
CA ASN A 253 15.19 20.63 43.21
C ASN A 253 15.37 22.04 43.79
N GLN A 254 15.43 22.19 45.11
CA GLN A 254 15.33 23.50 45.77
C GLN A 254 16.27 23.63 46.97
N ILE A 255 16.96 24.77 47.06
CA ILE A 255 17.73 25.17 48.25
C ILE A 255 16.77 25.84 49.23
N ILE A 256 16.55 25.18 50.36
CA ILE A 256 15.68 25.63 51.45
C ILE A 256 16.58 26.31 52.50
N HIS A 257 16.26 27.57 52.80
CA HIS A 257 16.98 28.48 53.72
C HIS A 257 18.41 28.86 53.27
N GLN A 258 18.54 29.98 52.56
CA GLN A 258 19.83 30.65 52.37
C GLN A 258 20.15 31.52 53.60
N GLN A 259 21.14 31.12 54.39
CA GLN A 259 21.79 31.94 55.42
C GLN A 259 23.30 31.67 55.45
N ASN A 260 24.05 32.54 56.13
CA ASN A 260 25.51 32.52 56.18
C ASN A 260 26.04 31.37 57.09
N ALA A 261 26.02 30.15 56.57
CA ALA A 261 26.37 28.92 57.28
C ALA A 261 27.72 28.34 56.81
N ASN A 262 28.41 27.59 57.68
CA ASN A 262 29.64 26.86 57.30
C ASN A 262 29.37 25.42 56.78
N ILE A 263 28.09 25.05 56.67
CA ILE A 263 27.58 23.67 56.80
C ILE A 263 26.26 23.54 56.03
N GLY A 264 26.07 22.49 55.23
CA GLY A 264 24.79 22.25 54.51
C GLY A 264 24.38 20.79 54.39
N ILE A 265 23.11 20.55 54.09
CA ILE A 265 22.41 19.25 54.04
C ILE A 265 21.79 19.01 52.65
N ILE A 266 21.73 17.77 52.18
CA ILE A 266 21.11 17.33 50.92
C ILE A 266 20.22 16.11 51.20
N THR A 267 18.98 16.14 50.71
CA THR A 267 17.93 15.12 50.97
C THR A 267 17.12 14.80 49.73
N SER A 268 16.39 13.68 49.72
CA SER A 268 15.43 13.37 48.65
C SER A 268 14.30 12.45 49.15
N GLY A 269 13.08 12.68 48.67
CA GLY A 269 11.90 11.90 49.07
C GLY A 269 11.62 12.02 50.57
N VAL A 270 11.31 10.89 51.23
CA VAL A 270 10.91 10.87 52.65
C VAL A 270 11.99 11.40 53.59
N THR A 271 13.28 11.29 53.26
CA THR A 271 14.37 11.83 54.11
C THR A 271 14.30 13.35 54.26
N THR A 272 13.77 14.06 53.26
CA THR A 272 13.50 15.50 53.34
C THR A 272 12.47 15.83 54.41
N VAL A 273 11.46 14.98 54.61
CA VAL A 273 10.44 15.15 55.67
C VAL A 273 11.08 14.88 57.03
N TYR A 274 11.77 13.74 57.17
CA TYR A 274 12.45 13.38 58.42
C TYR A 274 13.47 14.44 58.87
N VAL A 275 14.29 14.98 57.95
CA VAL A 275 15.26 16.04 58.27
C VAL A 275 14.58 17.35 58.67
N LYS A 276 13.50 17.76 57.99
CA LYS A 276 12.72 18.95 58.39
C LYS A 276 12.08 18.76 59.77
N GLU A 277 11.56 17.58 60.04
CA GLU A 277 10.94 17.22 61.32
C GLU A 277 11.97 17.19 62.46
N ILE A 278 13.15 16.60 62.24
CA ILE A 278 14.25 16.62 63.21
C ILE A 278 14.70 18.05 63.47
N LEU A 279 14.99 18.86 62.44
CA LEU A 279 15.38 20.27 62.62
C LEU A 279 14.34 21.08 63.42
N ALA A 280 13.05 20.83 63.20
CA ALA A 280 11.96 21.44 63.97
C ALA A 280 11.88 20.94 65.42
N ARG A 281 12.23 19.67 65.69
CA ARG A 281 12.25 19.05 67.03
C ARG A 281 13.49 19.46 67.83
N SER A 282 14.69 19.40 67.26
CA SER A 282 15.99 19.66 67.93
C SER A 282 16.27 21.16 68.16
N ALA A 283 15.25 22.01 68.13
CA ALA A 283 15.29 23.48 68.29
C ALA A 283 16.12 24.28 67.26
N ILE A 284 16.68 23.66 66.22
CA ILE A 284 17.46 24.36 65.18
C ILE A 284 16.51 25.00 64.15
N LYS A 285 16.03 26.21 64.44
CA LYS A 285 15.30 27.00 63.45
C LYS A 285 16.21 27.43 62.29
N ASN A 286 16.10 26.73 61.17
CA ASN A 286 16.50 27.16 59.83
C ASN A 286 18.00 27.51 59.63
N ASN A 287 18.87 27.05 60.54
CA ASN A 287 20.29 27.45 60.62
C ASN A 287 21.21 26.72 59.61
N TYR A 288 20.67 25.80 58.81
CA TYR A 288 21.40 25.06 57.78
C TYR A 288 20.67 25.16 56.43
N PRO A 289 21.36 25.52 55.33
CA PRO A 289 20.82 25.33 53.99
C PRO A 289 20.60 23.83 53.70
N ILE A 290 19.43 23.50 53.17
CA ILE A 290 19.01 22.14 52.81
C ILE A 290 18.66 22.09 51.32
N LEU A 291 19.40 21.32 50.52
CA LEU A 291 19.04 21.02 49.14
C LEU A 291 18.11 19.80 49.08
N ASN A 292 16.82 20.04 48.83
CA ASN A 292 15.88 18.96 48.53
C ASN A 292 15.96 18.60 47.04
N LEU A 293 16.13 17.32 46.72
CA LEU A 293 16.14 16.81 45.35
C LEU A 293 14.86 16.02 45.05
N GLY A 294 13.91 16.61 44.33
CA GLY A 294 12.67 15.97 43.86
C GLY A 294 12.78 15.29 42.49
N LEU A 295 13.69 15.75 41.63
CA LEU A 295 14.06 15.12 40.36
C LEU A 295 15.52 14.66 40.43
N ILE A 296 15.72 13.35 40.63
CA ILE A 296 17.02 12.76 41.00
C ILE A 296 17.89 12.45 39.78
N TYR A 297 17.25 12.03 38.69
CA TYR A 297 17.91 11.71 37.43
C TYR A 297 17.19 12.43 36.27
N PRO A 298 17.92 13.03 35.31
CA PRO A 298 19.37 13.27 35.29
C PRO A 298 19.85 14.10 36.50
N PHE A 299 21.09 13.85 36.95
CA PHE A 299 21.53 14.38 38.24
C PHE A 299 21.70 15.91 38.20
N PRO A 300 21.05 16.68 39.11
CA PRO A 300 20.87 18.14 38.97
C PRO A 300 22.13 18.93 39.36
N THR A 301 23.16 18.79 38.54
CA THR A 301 24.53 19.26 38.79
C THR A 301 24.62 20.77 39.03
N ALA A 302 23.78 21.58 38.38
CA ALA A 302 23.82 23.05 38.49
C ALA A 302 23.45 23.55 39.90
N ILE A 303 22.29 23.16 40.43
CA ILE A 303 21.86 23.56 41.79
C ILE A 303 22.68 22.86 42.88
N VAL A 304 23.19 21.65 42.62
CA VAL A 304 24.19 21.03 43.50
C VAL A 304 25.47 21.87 43.52
N LEU A 305 25.95 22.37 42.37
CA LEU A 305 27.13 23.23 42.30
C LEU A 305 26.91 24.60 42.96
N GLU A 306 25.76 25.23 42.76
CA GLU A 306 25.34 26.45 43.49
C GLU A 306 25.42 26.22 45.00
N PHE A 307 24.85 25.12 45.48
CA PHE A 307 24.86 24.72 46.89
C PHE A 307 26.28 24.43 47.42
N LEU A 308 27.13 23.78 46.62
CA LEU A 308 28.56 23.59 46.91
C LEU A 308 29.31 24.93 46.98
N GLN A 309 28.90 25.93 46.20
CA GLN A 309 29.52 27.27 46.11
C GLN A 309 29.11 28.24 47.23
N LEU A 310 28.17 27.88 48.12
CA LEU A 310 27.79 28.66 49.31
C LEU A 310 28.90 28.77 50.39
N SER A 311 30.18 28.65 50.02
CA SER A 311 31.37 28.69 50.89
C SER A 311 31.35 27.69 52.07
N LEU A 312 30.56 26.63 51.94
CA LEU A 312 30.37 25.62 52.98
C LEU A 312 31.66 24.84 53.18
N LYS A 313 32.13 24.72 54.43
CA LYS A 313 33.32 23.91 54.76
C LYS A 313 33.04 22.42 54.59
N LYS A 314 31.78 21.98 54.74
CA LYS A 314 31.41 20.56 54.75
C LYS A 314 29.90 20.32 54.49
N ILE A 315 29.52 19.35 53.65
CA ILE A 315 28.12 19.08 53.17
C ILE A 315 27.66 17.61 53.33
N ILE A 316 26.44 17.32 53.80
CA ILE A 316 25.90 15.94 54.06
C ILE A 316 24.83 15.52 53.05
N VAL A 317 24.85 14.26 52.60
CA VAL A 317 23.76 13.61 51.86
C VAL A 317 23.05 12.57 52.74
N ILE A 318 21.71 12.64 52.79
CA ILE A 318 20.85 11.73 53.56
C ILE A 318 19.83 11.10 52.58
N GLU A 319 20.12 9.88 52.15
CA GLU A 319 19.29 9.09 51.23
C GLU A 319 19.09 7.67 51.78
N GLU A 320 17.91 7.08 51.59
CA GLU A 320 17.66 5.67 51.93
C GLU A 320 18.43 4.73 51.00
N LEU A 321 18.55 3.45 51.37
CA LEU A 321 19.17 2.39 50.54
C LEU A 321 20.58 2.77 50.02
N ASP A 322 20.85 2.89 48.73
CA ASP A 322 22.24 3.06 48.26
C ASP A 322 22.75 4.53 48.12
N PRO A 323 24.08 4.77 48.16
CA PRO A 323 24.74 6.09 48.07
C PRO A 323 24.68 6.76 46.67
N ILE A 324 23.52 6.74 46.00
CA ILE A 324 23.40 7.17 44.60
C ILE A 324 23.65 8.68 44.45
N ILE A 325 22.95 9.50 45.24
CA ILE A 325 23.09 10.96 45.24
C ILE A 325 24.49 11.33 45.72
N GLU A 326 24.94 10.72 46.81
CA GLU A 326 26.19 11.06 47.48
C GLU A 326 27.43 10.89 46.60
N ASN A 327 27.51 9.81 45.83
CA ASN A 327 28.58 9.59 44.85
C ASN A 327 28.65 10.74 43.83
N GLU A 328 27.52 11.15 43.26
CA GLU A 328 27.51 12.25 42.28
C GLU A 328 27.86 13.60 42.93
N VAL A 329 27.62 13.83 44.22
CA VAL A 329 28.01 15.10 44.87
C VAL A 329 29.54 15.20 45.06
N ARG A 330 30.25 14.15 45.52
CA ARG A 330 31.74 14.21 45.58
C ARG A 330 32.37 14.29 44.19
N VAL A 331 31.78 13.66 43.18
CA VAL A 331 32.16 13.85 41.76
C VAL A 331 32.15 15.33 41.40
N ILE A 332 31.04 16.04 41.65
CA ILE A 332 30.89 17.45 41.23
C ILE A 332 31.91 18.36 41.94
N ALA A 333 32.12 18.21 43.25
CA ALA A 333 33.11 19.06 43.93
C ALA A 333 34.55 18.78 43.49
N GLN A 334 34.92 17.51 43.26
CA GLN A 334 36.26 17.18 42.78
C GLN A 334 36.50 17.76 41.38
N GLN A 335 35.53 17.63 40.46
CA GLN A 335 35.60 18.23 39.13
C GLN A 335 35.73 19.77 39.19
N ASN A 336 35.00 20.42 40.12
CA ASN A 336 35.02 21.87 40.31
C ASN A 336 36.13 22.37 41.27
N LYS A 337 37.06 21.50 41.71
CA LYS A 337 38.15 21.81 42.67
C LYS A 337 37.66 22.37 44.02
N ILE A 338 36.40 22.14 44.36
CA ILE A 338 35.77 22.61 45.59
C ILE A 338 36.32 21.79 46.76
N LYS A 339 37.01 22.48 47.69
CA LYS A 339 37.71 21.86 48.84
C LYS A 339 36.78 21.45 49.98
N THR A 340 35.48 21.69 49.85
CA THR A 340 34.43 21.33 50.80
C THR A 340 34.44 19.83 51.08
N THR A 341 34.47 19.44 52.35
CA THR A 341 34.31 18.03 52.71
C THR A 341 32.82 17.64 52.62
N ILE A 342 32.37 17.29 51.41
CA ILE A 342 31.11 16.53 51.18
C ILE A 342 31.31 15.08 51.59
N TYR A 343 30.23 14.30 51.72
CA TYR A 343 29.95 13.48 52.90
C TYR A 343 28.51 12.81 52.84
N GLY A 344 28.23 11.54 53.20
CA GLY A 344 26.89 10.84 53.34
C GLY A 344 26.86 9.40 53.97
N LYS A 345 26.72 8.28 53.23
CA LYS A 345 26.72 6.86 53.71
C LYS A 345 28.08 6.37 54.22
N GLY A 346 28.11 5.22 54.90
CA GLY A 346 29.38 4.65 55.41
C GLY A 346 29.94 5.41 56.63
N PHE A 347 29.11 6.20 57.29
CA PHE A 347 29.47 6.95 58.49
C PHE A 347 28.25 7.05 59.42
N SER A 348 28.47 6.80 60.72
CA SER A 348 27.41 6.77 61.73
C SER A 348 26.32 5.76 61.32
N THR A 349 25.06 6.01 61.66
CA THR A 349 23.93 5.10 61.45
C THR A 349 23.26 5.17 60.07
N LEU A 350 23.91 5.73 59.02
CA LEU A 350 23.41 5.66 57.63
C LEU A 350 23.84 4.32 57.02
N LEU A 351 23.04 3.28 57.28
CA LEU A 351 23.17 1.97 56.65
C LEU A 351 22.71 2.01 55.18
N PRO A 352 23.16 1.06 54.34
CA PRO A 352 22.65 0.87 52.98
C PRO A 352 21.36 0.02 52.91
N THR A 353 20.82 -0.41 54.05
CA THR A 353 19.64 -1.29 54.19
C THR A 353 18.68 -0.78 55.26
N GLY A 354 17.41 -1.19 55.20
CA GLY A 354 16.36 -0.83 56.14
C GLY A 354 15.70 0.53 55.91
N GLU A 355 14.53 0.73 56.51
CA GLU A 355 13.93 2.07 56.68
C GLU A 355 14.82 2.96 57.55
N PHE A 356 14.86 4.26 57.23
CA PHE A 356 15.43 5.24 58.13
C PHE A 356 14.42 5.69 59.18
N SER A 357 14.87 5.76 60.44
CA SER A 357 14.10 6.33 61.54
C SER A 357 14.53 7.77 61.80
N LEU A 358 13.66 8.55 62.44
CA LEU A 358 14.03 9.87 62.95
C LEU A 358 15.25 9.78 63.87
N ASP A 359 15.39 8.68 64.61
CA ASP A 359 16.50 8.42 65.54
C ASP A 359 17.81 8.06 64.81
N SER A 360 17.77 7.36 63.66
CA SER A 360 18.96 7.05 62.85
C SER A 360 19.37 8.22 61.96
N ILE A 361 18.42 9.06 61.53
CA ILE A 361 18.70 10.35 60.91
C ILE A 361 19.06 11.39 61.98
N GLU A 362 18.70 11.26 63.26
CA GLU A 362 19.19 12.08 64.38
C GLU A 362 20.51 11.54 64.98
N LYS A 363 20.95 10.31 64.61
CA LYS A 363 22.27 9.71 64.95
C LYS A 363 23.31 9.74 63.83
N THR A 364 22.88 9.71 62.59
CA THR A 364 23.60 10.34 61.48
C THR A 364 23.15 11.77 61.27
N LEU A 365 22.44 12.26 62.28
CA LEU A 365 22.64 13.59 62.78
C LEU A 365 23.23 13.61 64.21
N PHE A 366 24.14 12.68 64.62
CA PHE A 366 24.90 12.80 65.90
C PHE A 366 26.44 12.79 65.84
N ASN A 367 27.10 12.66 64.66
CA ASN A 367 28.57 12.86 64.48
C ASN A 367 29.25 13.98 63.53
N PHE A 368 28.63 14.75 62.59
CA PHE A 368 29.20 15.75 61.60
C PHE A 368 29.35 17.23 61.93
N THR A 369 28.27 18.01 62.08
CA THR A 369 28.38 19.47 62.09
C THR A 369 29.21 19.91 63.29
N LYS A 370 29.12 19.10 64.36
CA LYS A 370 29.68 19.23 65.71
C LYS A 370 29.01 20.33 66.54
N ASP A 371 27.94 20.93 66.00
CA ASP A 371 26.77 21.29 66.82
C ASP A 371 26.38 20.08 67.67
N LYS A 372 25.98 20.26 68.93
CA LYS A 372 25.55 19.14 69.78
C LYS A 372 24.21 18.56 69.33
N ALA A 373 23.43 19.29 68.53
CA ALA A 373 22.24 18.80 67.87
C ALA A 373 22.56 17.87 66.66
N LEU A 374 22.91 18.35 65.45
CA LEU A 374 22.71 17.56 64.18
C LEU A 374 23.91 17.32 63.21
N LYS A 375 24.14 16.12 62.59
CA LYS A 375 25.49 15.52 62.23
C LYS A 375 25.73 14.00 61.53
N ASN A 376 26.08 13.64 60.22
CA ASN A 376 27.20 12.72 59.61
C ASN A 376 27.16 11.81 58.26
N LYS A 377 28.30 11.18 57.73
CA LYS A 377 28.73 11.18 56.25
C LYS A 377 29.92 10.26 55.52
N ASN A 378 29.94 9.58 54.28
CA ASN A 378 31.16 9.22 53.30
C ASN A 378 31.23 8.51 51.79
N THR A 379 31.13 9.10 50.53
CA THR A 379 31.45 8.44 49.13
C THR A 379 31.97 9.28 47.86
N PRO A 380 32.63 8.73 46.75
CA PRO A 380 33.66 9.36 45.80
C PRO A 380 33.40 9.91 44.31
N ILE A 381 34.12 9.48 43.23
CA ILE A 381 34.68 10.31 42.07
C ILE A 381 34.66 9.63 40.65
N LYS A 382 34.75 10.41 39.53
CA LYS A 382 34.62 10.03 38.07
C LYS A 382 35.93 9.97 37.24
N ASN A 383 35.93 9.12 36.19
CA ASN A 383 36.18 9.45 34.75
C ASN A 383 36.46 8.20 33.89
N ALA A 384 35.45 7.60 33.25
CA ALA A 384 35.59 6.38 32.42
C ALA A 384 35.17 6.52 30.94
N GLU A 385 34.62 7.68 30.56
CA GLU A 385 33.77 7.82 29.36
C GLU A 385 34.52 7.99 28.02
N ASN A 386 35.84 8.13 28.04
CA ASN A 386 36.62 8.54 26.86
C ASN A 386 36.93 7.42 25.85
N LEU A 387 36.80 6.13 26.23
CA LEU A 387 37.32 4.99 25.44
C LEU A 387 36.36 4.42 24.38
N VAL A 388 35.14 4.95 24.24
CA VAL A 388 34.04 4.26 23.51
C VAL A 388 33.82 4.77 22.07
N LYS A 389 34.52 5.83 21.63
CA LYS A 389 34.09 6.65 20.47
C LYS A 389 34.58 6.24 19.07
N GLU A 390 35.42 5.21 18.93
CA GLU A 390 36.26 5.04 17.71
C GLU A 390 35.99 3.78 16.84
N LEU A 391 34.79 3.18 16.86
CA LEU A 391 34.49 1.93 16.13
C LEU A 391 33.45 2.05 14.99
N PRO A 392 33.68 1.45 13.80
CA PRO A 392 32.79 1.51 12.63
C PRO A 392 31.69 0.44 12.60
N VAL A 393 30.65 0.64 11.77
CA VAL A 393 29.38 -0.13 11.77
C VAL A 393 29.23 -1.04 10.52
N ARG A 394 28.55 -2.20 10.66
CA ARG A 394 28.16 -3.12 9.56
C ARG A 394 26.72 -3.66 9.76
N PRO A 395 25.86 -3.71 8.72
CA PRO A 395 24.46 -4.19 8.85
C PRO A 395 24.27 -5.69 8.50
N PRO A 396 23.29 -6.40 9.12
CA PRO A 396 23.00 -7.84 8.88
C PRO A 396 21.89 -8.12 7.85
N THR A 397 21.82 -9.36 7.32
CA THR A 397 20.84 -9.81 6.28
C THR A 397 20.40 -11.28 6.45
N LEU A 398 19.22 -11.65 5.93
CA LEU A 398 18.70 -13.04 5.93
C LEU A 398 19.41 -13.98 4.94
N CYS A 399 19.58 -15.24 5.33
CA CYS A 399 20.18 -16.30 4.50
C CYS A 399 19.40 -16.60 3.20
N ALA A 400 20.07 -17.30 2.26
CA ALA A 400 19.43 -17.90 1.09
C ALA A 400 18.58 -19.11 1.51
N GLY A 401 17.44 -19.32 0.86
CA GLY A 401 16.52 -20.43 1.17
C GLY A 401 15.84 -20.40 2.54
N CYS A 402 16.06 -19.37 3.36
CA CYS A 402 15.49 -19.28 4.71
C CYS A 402 13.94 -19.26 4.68
N PRO A 403 13.23 -20.16 5.40
CA PRO A 403 11.76 -20.23 5.37
C PRO A 403 11.09 -18.93 5.84
N HIS A 404 11.71 -18.15 6.73
CA HIS A 404 11.17 -16.85 7.17
C HIS A 404 10.99 -15.88 5.98
N ARG A 405 11.87 -15.94 4.97
CA ARG A 405 11.77 -15.12 3.75
C ARG A 405 10.52 -15.49 2.93
N ALA A 406 10.14 -16.77 2.94
CA ALA A 406 8.94 -17.25 2.27
C ALA A 406 7.67 -16.74 2.96
N THR A 407 7.60 -16.88 4.29
CA THR A 407 6.50 -16.34 5.12
C THR A 407 6.37 -14.82 4.97
N PHE A 408 7.48 -14.07 5.04
CA PHE A 408 7.46 -12.61 4.81
C PHE A 408 6.99 -12.23 3.41
N TYR A 409 7.33 -13.02 2.38
CA TYR A 409 6.89 -12.76 1.00
C TYR A 409 5.40 -13.11 0.80
N ALA A 410 4.90 -14.21 1.38
CA ALA A 410 3.47 -14.51 1.41
C ALA A 410 2.67 -13.42 2.13
N LEU A 411 3.17 -12.94 3.28
CA LEU A 411 2.61 -11.81 4.01
C LEU A 411 2.63 -10.51 3.19
N LYS A 412 3.64 -10.30 2.34
CA LYS A 412 3.75 -9.14 1.44
C LYS A 412 2.75 -9.18 0.29
N LEU A 413 2.41 -10.37 -0.21
CA LEU A 413 1.33 -10.57 -1.18
C LEU A 413 -0.06 -10.31 -0.56
N ALA A 414 -0.27 -10.71 0.69
CA ALA A 414 -1.53 -10.49 1.42
C ALA A 414 -1.69 -9.04 1.92
N ILE A 415 -0.59 -8.40 2.33
CA ILE A 415 -0.57 -7.06 2.96
C ILE A 415 0.31 -6.10 2.14
N PRO A 416 -0.17 -5.60 0.98
CA PRO A 416 0.58 -4.66 0.14
C PRO A 416 0.80 -3.33 0.88
N ARG A 417 2.07 -3.04 1.22
CA ARG A 417 2.45 -1.97 2.15
C ARG A 417 2.11 -0.54 1.69
N ASN A 418 1.79 -0.33 0.42
CA ASN A 418 1.44 0.99 -0.12
C ASN A 418 -0.03 1.40 0.18
N HIS A 419 -0.91 0.44 0.47
CA HIS A 419 -2.37 0.66 0.55
C HIS A 419 -3.01 -0.09 1.75
N SER A 420 -2.27 -0.29 2.85
CA SER A 420 -2.74 -1.12 3.97
C SER A 420 -2.57 -0.47 5.35
N ASP A 421 -3.67 -0.38 6.09
CA ASP A 421 -3.71 0.09 7.48
C ASP A 421 -3.31 -0.98 8.51
N VAL A 422 -2.92 -2.18 8.06
CA VAL A 422 -2.47 -3.27 8.93
C VAL A 422 -1.06 -2.97 9.46
N ILE A 423 -0.90 -3.05 10.78
CA ILE A 423 0.35 -2.75 11.49
C ILE A 423 1.06 -4.05 11.85
N LEU A 424 2.36 -4.11 11.58
CA LEU A 424 3.18 -5.31 11.62
C LEU A 424 4.22 -5.22 12.75
N CYS A 425 3.99 -5.97 13.83
CA CYS A 425 4.84 -6.03 15.02
C CYS A 425 5.74 -7.26 14.96
N GLY A 426 7.05 -7.10 15.07
CA GLY A 426 8.02 -8.20 15.03
C GLY A 426 8.92 -8.24 16.26
N ASP A 427 9.41 -9.44 16.59
CA ASP A 427 10.46 -9.60 17.61
C ASP A 427 11.87 -9.52 17.01
N ILE A 428 12.88 -9.42 17.88
CA ILE A 428 14.29 -9.45 17.51
C ILE A 428 14.73 -10.84 17.00
N GLY A 429 15.99 -10.97 16.58
CA GLY A 429 16.51 -12.19 15.94
C GLY A 429 16.27 -12.19 14.43
N CYS A 430 16.10 -13.38 13.83
CA CYS A 430 15.89 -13.54 12.38
C CYS A 430 14.71 -12.72 11.84
N ASN A 431 13.66 -12.54 12.65
CA ASN A 431 12.48 -11.78 12.26
C ASN A 431 12.81 -10.30 12.07
N GLY A 432 13.62 -9.70 12.95
CA GLY A 432 14.00 -8.29 12.87
C GLY A 432 14.70 -7.87 11.56
N LEU A 433 15.26 -8.83 10.81
CA LEU A 433 15.83 -8.61 9.48
C LEU A 433 14.76 -8.38 8.40
N GLY A 434 13.52 -8.84 8.60
CA GLY A 434 12.37 -8.59 7.71
C GLY A 434 11.92 -7.13 7.65
N ALA A 435 12.37 -6.29 8.60
CA ALA A 435 12.19 -4.85 8.58
C ALA A 435 13.00 -4.15 7.47
N LEU A 436 14.06 -4.80 6.96
CA LEU A 436 14.97 -4.21 5.98
C LEU A 436 14.47 -4.42 4.53
N PRO A 437 14.91 -3.58 3.57
CA PRO A 437 14.72 -3.85 2.15
C PRO A 437 15.35 -5.19 1.74
N PRO A 438 14.78 -5.92 0.76
CA PRO A 438 13.58 -5.57 -0.02
C PRO A 438 12.24 -5.99 0.62
N LEU A 439 12.26 -6.65 1.79
CA LEU A 439 11.03 -7.14 2.43
C LEU A 439 10.17 -6.00 2.98
N LYS A 440 10.72 -5.18 3.90
CA LYS A 440 10.00 -4.07 4.58
C LYS A 440 8.68 -4.50 5.25
N MET A 441 8.64 -5.68 5.86
CA MET A 441 7.42 -6.28 6.40
C MET A 441 7.24 -6.12 7.92
N ILE A 442 7.88 -5.13 8.55
CA ILE A 442 7.74 -4.87 9.98
C ILE A 442 7.76 -3.35 10.24
N ASP A 443 6.80 -2.87 11.02
CA ASP A 443 6.65 -1.48 11.43
C ASP A 443 7.28 -1.20 12.82
N THR A 444 7.29 -2.20 13.72
CA THR A 444 7.86 -2.04 15.06
C THR A 444 8.52 -3.31 15.63
N ILE A 445 9.68 -3.14 16.28
CA ILE A 445 10.48 -4.17 16.95
C ILE A 445 11.10 -3.56 18.21
N ASN A 446 10.98 -4.21 19.38
CA ASN A 446 11.49 -3.69 20.65
C ASN A 446 12.48 -4.66 21.34
N HIS A 447 12.02 -5.83 21.81
CA HIS A 447 12.81 -6.89 22.48
C HIS A 447 12.15 -8.27 22.28
N MET A 448 12.50 -9.32 23.06
CA MET A 448 11.96 -10.69 22.86
C MET A 448 10.57 -10.94 23.45
N GLY A 449 9.63 -11.35 22.59
CA GLY A 449 8.27 -11.75 22.93
C GLY A 449 7.28 -10.59 23.03
N MET A 450 7.75 -9.36 22.81
CA MET A 450 6.92 -8.17 22.84
C MET A 450 6.02 -8.06 21.61
N SER A 451 6.35 -8.69 20.47
CA SER A 451 5.56 -8.61 19.23
C SER A 451 4.06 -8.85 19.44
N VAL A 452 3.71 -9.83 20.28
CA VAL A 452 2.32 -10.16 20.65
C VAL A 452 1.71 -9.09 21.55
N SER A 453 2.44 -8.65 22.59
CA SER A 453 2.00 -7.60 23.52
C SER A 453 1.82 -6.24 22.86
N MET A 454 2.70 -5.89 21.93
CA MET A 454 2.59 -4.72 21.07
C MET A 454 1.30 -4.79 20.23
N ALA A 455 1.07 -5.92 19.55
CA ALA A 455 -0.15 -6.09 18.76
C ALA A 455 -1.44 -5.98 19.60
N GLN A 456 -1.54 -6.66 20.77
CA GLN A 456 -2.73 -6.53 21.62
C GLN A 456 -2.93 -5.11 22.16
N GLY A 457 -1.86 -4.40 22.54
CA GLY A 457 -1.97 -3.03 23.04
C GLY A 457 -2.33 -2.01 21.96
N LEU A 458 -1.78 -2.14 20.75
CA LEU A 458 -2.18 -1.33 19.59
C LEU A 458 -3.64 -1.59 19.21
N SER A 459 -4.03 -2.87 19.06
CA SER A 459 -5.41 -3.30 18.77
C SER A 459 -6.42 -2.70 19.76
N GLU A 460 -6.08 -2.72 21.05
CA GLU A 460 -6.91 -2.18 22.13
C GLU A 460 -6.97 -0.63 22.15
N ALA A 461 -5.89 0.06 21.76
CA ALA A 461 -5.89 1.52 21.58
C ALA A 461 -6.79 1.97 20.41
N PHE A 462 -6.81 1.20 19.32
CA PHE A 462 -7.73 1.41 18.19
C PHE A 462 -9.18 1.10 18.60
N ARG A 463 -9.41 0.00 19.33
CA ARG A 463 -10.74 -0.39 19.83
C ARG A 463 -11.35 0.68 20.74
N THR A 464 -10.58 1.25 21.68
CA THR A 464 -11.01 2.38 22.53
C THR A 464 -11.16 3.70 21.77
N SER A 465 -10.82 3.73 20.48
CA SER A 465 -11.03 4.86 19.57
C SER A 465 -12.12 4.59 18.52
N ASN A 466 -12.87 3.49 18.65
CA ASN A 466 -13.85 2.98 17.68
C ASN A 466 -13.27 2.68 16.27
N GLN A 467 -11.95 2.50 16.16
CA GLN A 467 -11.27 2.13 14.91
C GLN A 467 -11.12 0.60 14.80
N LYS A 468 -11.00 0.08 13.57
CA LYS A 468 -11.05 -1.37 13.27
C LYS A 468 -9.72 -1.96 12.77
N ASN A 469 -8.60 -1.26 12.96
CA ASN A 469 -7.29 -1.65 12.46
C ASN A 469 -6.85 -3.03 13.03
N LYS A 470 -6.67 -4.02 12.14
CA LYS A 470 -6.09 -5.32 12.49
C LYS A 470 -4.56 -5.16 12.67
N THR A 471 -3.99 -5.87 13.63
CA THR A 471 -2.55 -5.85 13.91
C THR A 471 -1.99 -7.27 13.87
N VAL A 472 -0.78 -7.43 13.34
CA VAL A 472 -0.10 -8.73 13.20
C VAL A 472 1.14 -8.77 14.10
N ALA A 473 1.33 -9.84 14.86
CA ALA A 473 2.52 -10.15 15.64
C ALA A 473 3.36 -11.25 14.96
N MET A 474 4.68 -11.16 15.02
CA MET A 474 5.61 -12.08 14.35
C MET A 474 6.80 -12.44 15.25
N LEU A 475 6.88 -13.72 15.65
CA LEU A 475 7.89 -14.24 16.59
C LEU A 475 8.41 -15.62 16.18
N GLY A 476 9.63 -15.98 16.60
CA GLY A 476 10.18 -17.32 16.40
C GLY A 476 9.64 -18.30 17.44
N ASP A 477 9.72 -19.60 17.16
CA ASP A 477 9.39 -20.67 18.10
C ASP A 477 10.16 -20.57 19.44
N GLY A 478 11.48 -20.36 19.40
CA GLY A 478 12.29 -20.15 20.61
C GLY A 478 11.86 -18.89 21.38
N THR A 479 11.49 -17.81 20.68
CA THR A 479 10.94 -16.59 21.29
C THR A 479 9.56 -16.82 21.90
N PHE A 480 8.74 -17.65 21.26
CA PHE A 480 7.44 -18.07 21.76
C PHE A 480 7.60 -18.82 23.10
N PHE A 481 8.44 -19.85 23.15
CA PHE A 481 8.70 -20.59 24.39
C PHE A 481 9.39 -19.75 25.49
N HIS A 482 10.19 -18.75 25.13
CA HIS A 482 10.86 -17.86 26.08
C HIS A 482 9.89 -16.89 26.78
N SER A 483 9.10 -16.13 26.01
CA SER A 483 8.21 -15.09 26.54
C SER A 483 6.89 -14.92 25.76
N GLY A 484 6.76 -15.48 24.56
CA GLY A 484 5.52 -15.37 23.78
C GLY A 484 4.33 -16.19 24.33
N VAL A 485 4.55 -17.27 25.09
CA VAL A 485 3.46 -18.05 25.72
C VAL A 485 2.60 -17.17 26.61
N THR A 486 3.22 -16.38 27.49
CA THR A 486 2.50 -15.51 28.44
C THR A 486 1.84 -14.33 27.70
N SER A 487 2.54 -13.72 26.73
CA SER A 487 1.96 -12.66 25.89
C SER A 487 0.73 -13.14 25.10
N LEU A 488 0.75 -14.36 24.57
CA LEU A 488 -0.39 -14.97 23.88
C LEU A 488 -1.54 -15.31 24.85
N LEU A 489 -1.23 -15.84 26.03
CA LEU A 489 -2.24 -16.10 27.06
C LEU A 489 -2.99 -14.81 27.46
N ASN A 490 -2.27 -13.69 27.60
CA ASN A 490 -2.89 -12.39 27.88
C ASN A 490 -3.74 -11.90 26.71
N ALA A 491 -3.31 -12.11 25.46
CA ALA A 491 -4.09 -11.75 24.27
C ALA A 491 -5.39 -12.54 24.15
N ILE A 492 -5.38 -13.84 24.49
CA ILE A 492 -6.58 -14.69 24.54
C ILE A 492 -7.50 -14.25 25.69
N TYR A 493 -6.95 -14.07 26.89
CA TYR A 493 -7.68 -13.59 28.08
C TYR A 493 -8.40 -12.24 27.84
N THR A 494 -7.70 -11.29 27.20
CA THR A 494 -8.25 -9.96 26.85
C THR A 494 -9.06 -9.94 25.54
N LYS A 495 -9.15 -11.07 24.82
CA LYS A 495 -9.87 -11.21 23.54
C LYS A 495 -9.40 -10.24 22.44
N ALA A 496 -8.09 -9.98 22.40
CA ALA A 496 -7.48 -9.02 21.47
C ALA A 496 -7.72 -9.38 19.99
N ASN A 497 -7.93 -8.39 19.12
CA ASN A 497 -8.26 -8.63 17.71
C ASN A 497 -6.99 -8.65 16.83
N ILE A 498 -6.19 -9.71 16.97
CA ILE A 498 -4.83 -9.80 16.41
C ILE A 498 -4.61 -11.09 15.62
N LEU A 499 -3.68 -11.06 14.66
CA LEU A 499 -3.09 -12.26 14.06
C LEU A 499 -1.69 -12.48 14.65
N VAL A 500 -1.36 -13.70 15.06
CA VAL A 500 -0.02 -14.07 15.51
C VAL A 500 0.59 -15.07 14.53
N ILE A 501 1.79 -14.78 14.01
CA ILE A 501 2.54 -15.67 13.13
C ILE A 501 3.79 -16.16 13.87
N ILE A 502 3.80 -17.44 14.23
CA ILE A 502 4.94 -18.11 14.85
C ILE A 502 5.76 -18.78 13.76
N PHE A 503 7.04 -18.43 13.67
CA PHE A 503 8.00 -19.02 12.75
C PHE A 503 8.64 -20.24 13.42
N ASP A 504 8.13 -21.44 13.10
CA ASP A 504 8.56 -22.72 13.66
C ASP A 504 9.68 -23.30 12.77
N ASN A 505 10.91 -22.91 13.12
CA ASN A 505 12.11 -23.24 12.38
C ASN A 505 13.02 -24.26 13.10
N ARG A 506 12.52 -24.86 14.19
CA ARG A 506 13.12 -25.96 14.98
C ARG A 506 14.43 -25.64 15.72
N THR A 507 14.90 -24.39 15.73
CA THR A 507 16.19 -24.02 16.34
C THR A 507 16.36 -22.50 16.53
N ILE A 508 17.12 -22.06 17.53
CA ILE A 508 17.44 -20.63 17.75
C ILE A 508 18.56 -20.21 16.78
N GLY A 509 18.17 -19.90 15.53
CA GLY A 509 19.11 -19.79 14.42
C GLY A 509 20.20 -18.72 14.57
N MET A 510 19.81 -17.46 14.84
CA MET A 510 20.75 -16.30 14.78
C MET A 510 21.92 -16.40 15.77
N THR A 511 21.76 -17.08 16.90
CA THR A 511 22.77 -17.21 17.95
C THR A 511 23.68 -18.44 17.78
N GLY A 512 23.46 -19.28 16.77
CA GLY A 512 24.28 -20.48 16.52
C GLY A 512 23.51 -21.79 16.48
N HIS A 513 22.20 -21.77 16.21
CA HIS A 513 21.34 -22.96 16.09
C HIS A 513 21.17 -23.77 17.39
N GLN A 514 20.94 -23.08 18.51
CA GLN A 514 20.67 -23.74 19.80
C GLN A 514 19.28 -24.41 19.85
N ASP A 515 19.18 -25.41 20.71
CA ASP A 515 17.95 -26.18 20.95
C ASP A 515 16.91 -25.39 21.76
N HIS A 516 15.65 -25.79 21.65
CA HIS A 516 14.52 -25.26 22.42
C HIS A 516 13.39 -26.31 22.52
N PRO A 517 12.32 -26.11 23.33
CA PRO A 517 11.28 -27.12 23.56
C PRO A 517 10.53 -27.64 22.33
N GLY A 518 10.61 -26.97 21.19
CA GLY A 518 10.03 -27.40 19.91
C GLY A 518 10.99 -28.16 18.99
N ALA A 519 12.26 -28.34 19.36
CA ALA A 519 13.25 -29.05 18.54
C ALA A 519 12.94 -30.56 18.42
N THR A 520 13.36 -31.18 17.30
CA THR A 520 13.01 -32.56 16.91
C THR A 520 14.10 -33.60 17.15
N HIS A 521 15.38 -33.21 17.10
CA HIS A 521 16.52 -34.14 17.01
C HIS A 521 17.14 -34.53 18.38
N LEU A 522 16.50 -34.19 19.51
CA LEU A 522 17.02 -34.48 20.85
C LEU A 522 16.25 -35.61 21.55
N ASN A 523 16.72 -36.85 21.42
CA ASN A 523 16.19 -38.03 22.14
C ASN A 523 16.20 -37.90 23.69
N LYS A 524 16.85 -36.87 24.25
CA LYS A 524 16.93 -36.60 25.69
C LYS A 524 15.74 -35.80 26.25
N TYR A 525 14.99 -35.09 25.41
CA TYR A 525 13.93 -34.17 25.85
C TYR A 525 12.62 -34.42 25.10
N HIS A 526 11.49 -34.11 25.73
CA HIS A 526 10.17 -34.24 25.12
C HIS A 526 9.84 -32.98 24.30
N GLN A 527 9.48 -33.16 23.03
CA GLN A 527 9.06 -32.07 22.16
C GLN A 527 7.65 -31.57 22.51
N VAL A 528 7.48 -30.24 22.57
CA VAL A 528 6.18 -29.58 22.67
C VAL A 528 5.72 -29.16 21.27
N ASP A 529 4.65 -29.76 20.72
CA ASP A 529 4.05 -29.26 19.47
C ASP A 529 3.16 -28.03 19.74
N LEU A 530 3.44 -26.96 18.99
CA LEU A 530 2.76 -25.68 19.09
C LEU A 530 1.26 -25.76 18.80
N LEU A 531 0.81 -26.59 17.84
CA LEU A 531 -0.59 -26.62 17.42
C LEU A 531 -1.55 -27.08 18.53
N PRO A 532 -1.38 -28.27 19.17
CA PRO A 532 -2.25 -28.67 20.27
C PRO A 532 -2.06 -27.78 21.51
N PHE A 533 -0.85 -27.30 21.77
CA PHE A 533 -0.57 -26.39 22.89
C PHE A 533 -1.37 -25.08 22.78
N ILE A 534 -1.29 -24.41 21.64
CA ILE A 534 -1.98 -23.12 21.40
C ILE A 534 -3.50 -23.29 21.32
N ARG A 535 -4.00 -24.40 20.75
CA ARG A 535 -5.43 -24.74 20.82
C ARG A 535 -5.88 -24.98 22.27
N GLY A 536 -5.06 -25.64 23.08
CA GLY A 536 -5.28 -25.84 24.52
C GLY A 536 -5.30 -24.54 25.35
N MET A 537 -4.62 -23.48 24.89
CA MET A 537 -4.70 -22.14 25.49
C MET A 537 -6.02 -21.40 25.18
N GLY A 538 -6.85 -21.90 24.26
CA GLY A 538 -8.15 -21.30 23.91
C GLY A 538 -8.15 -20.35 22.71
N ALA A 539 -7.11 -20.37 21.86
CA ALA A 539 -7.11 -19.62 20.60
C ALA A 539 -8.13 -20.20 19.60
N GLN A 540 -8.94 -19.35 18.96
CA GLN A 540 -10.12 -19.77 18.19
C GLN A 540 -9.79 -20.26 16.77
N TYR A 541 -8.80 -19.65 16.11
CA TYR A 541 -8.26 -20.08 14.83
C TYR A 541 -6.77 -20.36 15.02
N VAL A 542 -6.35 -21.59 14.78
CA VAL A 542 -4.95 -22.03 14.94
C VAL A 542 -4.63 -22.98 13.81
N GLU A 543 -3.83 -22.52 12.85
CA GLU A 543 -3.46 -23.30 11.65
C GLU A 543 -1.94 -23.36 11.44
N SER A 544 -1.49 -24.33 10.65
CA SER A 544 -0.09 -24.37 10.17
C SER A 544 -0.02 -24.14 8.67
N ILE A 545 1.04 -23.47 8.23
CA ILE A 545 1.41 -23.31 6.81
C ILE A 545 2.80 -23.91 6.58
N PHE A 546 3.00 -24.53 5.42
CA PHE A 546 4.34 -24.83 4.91
C PHE A 546 4.85 -23.61 4.14
N PRO A 547 5.90 -22.89 4.61
CA PRO A 547 6.25 -21.57 4.07
C PRO A 547 6.59 -21.54 2.57
N PHE A 548 7.06 -22.66 2.02
CA PHE A 548 7.39 -22.79 0.60
C PHE A 548 6.16 -23.01 -0.30
N ASN A 549 5.00 -23.40 0.26
CA ASN A 549 3.74 -23.41 -0.45
C ASN A 549 3.11 -22.01 -0.40
N LEU A 550 3.47 -21.12 -1.34
CA LEU A 550 3.01 -19.74 -1.33
C LEU A 550 1.49 -19.61 -1.53
N LYS A 551 0.84 -20.51 -2.29
CA LYS A 551 -0.62 -20.46 -2.54
C LYS A 551 -1.42 -20.75 -1.26
N GLU A 552 -1.08 -21.82 -0.55
CA GLU A 552 -1.68 -22.15 0.74
C GLU A 552 -1.35 -21.08 1.80
N SER A 553 -0.09 -20.66 1.87
CA SER A 553 0.37 -19.64 2.82
C SER A 553 -0.40 -18.33 2.64
N PHE A 554 -0.62 -17.90 1.39
CA PHE A 554 -1.43 -16.73 1.08
C PHE A 554 -2.89 -16.92 1.50
N SER A 555 -3.53 -18.05 1.20
CA SER A 555 -4.93 -18.30 1.59
C SER A 555 -5.13 -18.22 3.10
N LYS A 556 -4.40 -19.05 3.86
CA LYS A 556 -4.51 -19.12 5.32
C LYS A 556 -4.16 -17.80 6.01
N ILE A 557 -3.22 -17.01 5.48
CA ILE A 557 -2.95 -15.65 5.99
C ILE A 557 -4.17 -14.74 5.82
N ASN A 558 -4.87 -14.76 4.69
CA ASN A 558 -6.06 -13.93 4.49
C ASN A 558 -7.25 -14.39 5.34
N GLU A 559 -7.47 -15.70 5.47
CA GLU A 559 -8.48 -16.30 6.36
C GLU A 559 -8.25 -15.88 7.83
N ALA A 560 -7.00 -15.95 8.30
CA ALA A 560 -6.63 -15.58 9.65
C ALA A 560 -6.66 -14.05 9.88
N LEU A 561 -6.45 -13.22 8.85
CA LEU A 561 -6.64 -11.77 8.91
C LEU A 561 -8.13 -11.39 9.03
N ALA A 562 -9.02 -12.07 8.31
CA ALA A 562 -10.46 -11.83 8.32
C ALA A 562 -11.12 -12.28 9.65
N THR A 563 -10.58 -13.33 10.27
CA THR A 563 -11.02 -13.86 11.56
C THR A 563 -11.00 -12.78 12.65
N GLN A 564 -12.09 -12.66 13.42
CA GLN A 564 -12.17 -11.73 14.55
C GLN A 564 -11.60 -12.36 15.83
N GLY A 565 -10.97 -11.55 16.68
CA GLY A 565 -10.26 -12.02 17.88
C GLY A 565 -8.85 -12.50 17.56
N VAL A 566 -8.34 -13.43 18.37
CA VAL A 566 -6.98 -13.99 18.27
C VAL A 566 -6.97 -15.16 17.28
N SER A 567 -6.32 -14.95 16.15
CA SER A 567 -5.97 -15.98 15.17
C SER A 567 -4.46 -16.25 15.19
N VAL A 568 -4.06 -17.51 14.97
CA VAL A 568 -2.64 -17.94 15.02
C VAL A 568 -2.29 -18.79 13.80
N ILE A 569 -1.12 -18.50 13.21
CA ILE A 569 -0.50 -19.29 12.15
C ILE A 569 0.88 -19.77 12.61
N VAL A 570 1.14 -21.06 12.49
CA VAL A 570 2.46 -21.68 12.70
C VAL A 570 3.10 -21.93 11.33
N ALA A 571 4.08 -21.11 10.97
CA ALA A 571 4.84 -21.22 9.73
C ALA A 571 5.99 -22.23 9.92
N LYS A 572 5.74 -23.49 9.56
CA LYS A 572 6.48 -24.67 10.03
C LYS A 572 7.43 -25.20 8.95
N SER A 573 8.74 -24.99 9.13
CA SER A 573 9.80 -25.58 8.29
C SER A 573 11.19 -25.39 8.94
N PRO A 574 12.01 -26.45 9.09
CA PRO A 574 13.29 -26.37 9.79
C PRO A 574 14.27 -25.38 9.14
N CYS A 575 15.19 -24.83 9.94
CA CYS A 575 16.24 -23.96 9.45
C CYS A 575 17.16 -24.69 8.45
N ILE A 576 17.63 -23.98 7.41
CA ILE A 576 18.44 -24.51 6.30
C ILE A 576 19.74 -25.23 6.71
N PHE A 577 20.22 -24.97 7.93
CA PHE A 577 21.46 -25.54 8.46
C PHE A 577 21.25 -26.88 9.17
N LEU A 578 20.01 -27.18 9.60
CA LEU A 578 19.65 -28.43 10.28
C LEU A 578 19.69 -29.65 9.34
N PRO A 579 19.98 -30.87 9.87
CA PRO A 579 19.91 -32.11 9.09
C PRO A 579 18.52 -32.35 8.47
N GLU A 580 17.44 -32.12 9.23
CA GLU A 580 16.07 -32.41 8.78
C GLU A 580 15.68 -31.64 7.50
N PHE A 581 16.24 -30.45 7.28
CA PHE A 581 16.02 -29.67 6.06
C PHE A 581 16.75 -30.25 4.84
N LYS A 582 17.91 -30.90 5.05
CA LYS A 582 18.72 -31.51 3.99
C LYS A 582 18.16 -32.87 3.59
N GLU A 583 17.71 -33.65 4.56
CA GLU A 583 17.23 -35.03 4.36
C GLU A 583 15.82 -35.10 3.75
N GLY A 584 14.87 -34.28 4.21
CA GLY A 584 13.46 -34.40 3.84
C GLY A 584 13.04 -33.71 2.52
N SER A 585 13.94 -33.56 1.54
CA SER A 585 13.83 -32.45 0.57
C SER A 585 13.94 -32.77 -0.94
N ILE A 586 13.28 -31.93 -1.74
CA ILE A 586 13.13 -32.04 -3.21
C ILE A 586 14.39 -31.54 -3.96
N TYR A 587 15.48 -31.24 -3.25
CA TYR A 587 16.57 -30.37 -3.71
C TYR A 587 17.58 -31.01 -4.70
N ARG A 588 17.30 -32.24 -5.17
CA ARG A 588 18.06 -32.90 -6.26
C ARG A 588 17.85 -32.24 -7.63
N LYS A 589 16.80 -31.42 -7.81
CA LYS A 589 16.55 -30.69 -9.06
C LYS A 589 17.22 -29.31 -9.04
N LYS A 590 17.95 -29.00 -10.10
CA LYS A 590 18.70 -27.75 -10.28
C LYS A 590 17.77 -26.64 -10.75
N ILE A 591 17.90 -25.46 -10.16
CA ILE A 591 17.11 -24.28 -10.55
C ILE A 591 17.84 -23.53 -11.66
N VAL A 592 17.13 -23.22 -12.74
CA VAL A 592 17.65 -22.41 -13.85
C VAL A 592 16.73 -21.22 -14.16
N VAL A 593 17.31 -20.18 -14.75
CA VAL A 593 16.58 -19.07 -15.35
C VAL A 593 16.49 -19.30 -16.85
N ASP A 594 15.28 -19.40 -17.39
CA ASP A 594 15.08 -19.44 -18.84
C ASP A 594 15.38 -18.04 -19.40
N HIS A 595 16.60 -17.86 -19.91
CA HIS A 595 17.04 -16.60 -20.48
C HIS A 595 16.35 -16.24 -21.81
N SER A 596 15.65 -17.16 -22.47
CA SER A 596 14.80 -16.82 -23.62
C SER A 596 13.56 -16.06 -23.15
N ARG A 597 12.91 -16.56 -22.08
CA ARG A 597 11.81 -15.86 -21.38
C ARG A 597 12.30 -14.62 -20.64
N CYS A 598 13.55 -14.57 -20.15
CA CYS A 598 14.14 -13.45 -19.41
C CYS A 598 14.73 -12.33 -20.31
N ASN A 599 14.12 -12.11 -21.48
CA ASN A 599 14.51 -11.09 -22.44
C ASN A 599 13.54 -9.88 -22.41
N THR A 600 13.54 -9.06 -23.45
CA THR A 600 12.73 -7.85 -23.58
C THR A 600 11.25 -8.19 -23.86
N CYS A 601 10.37 -7.18 -23.82
CA CYS A 601 8.95 -7.39 -24.06
C CYS A 601 8.69 -7.68 -25.55
N ASP A 602 8.01 -8.78 -25.87
CA ASP A 602 7.66 -9.22 -27.24
C ASP A 602 6.68 -8.28 -27.99
N ASN A 603 6.45 -7.07 -27.44
CA ASN A 603 5.58 -6.03 -27.95
C ASN A 603 6.40 -4.91 -28.67
N HIS A 604 7.73 -4.88 -28.53
CA HIS A 604 8.64 -3.87 -29.08
C HIS A 604 9.99 -4.48 -29.51
N GLU A 605 10.36 -4.34 -30.79
CA GLU A 605 11.72 -4.64 -31.26
C GLU A 605 12.70 -3.46 -30.99
N ASP A 606 12.19 -2.22 -31.07
CA ASP A 606 12.95 -1.03 -30.72
C ASP A 606 12.84 -0.71 -29.23
N MET A 607 13.90 -1.00 -28.51
CA MET A 607 14.04 -0.68 -27.09
C MET A 607 14.22 0.82 -26.78
N GLN A 608 14.28 1.68 -27.81
CA GLN A 608 14.26 3.14 -27.67
C GLN A 608 12.83 3.72 -27.69
N ILE A 609 11.82 2.96 -28.11
CA ILE A 609 10.42 3.40 -28.07
C ILE A 609 9.97 3.56 -26.62
N ALA A 610 9.47 4.76 -26.27
CA ALA A 610 8.85 5.03 -24.98
C ALA A 610 7.56 4.20 -24.84
N CYS A 611 7.61 3.14 -24.02
CA CYS A 611 6.49 2.25 -23.74
C CYS A 611 5.82 2.61 -22.41
N ALA A 612 4.49 2.79 -22.39
CA ALA A 612 3.72 3.03 -21.17
C ALA A 612 3.87 1.91 -20.12
N ARG A 613 4.29 0.69 -20.51
CA ARG A 613 4.63 -0.39 -19.54
C ARG A 613 5.79 -0.03 -18.62
N CYS A 614 6.68 0.88 -19.00
CA CYS A 614 7.74 1.39 -18.14
C CYS A 614 7.23 2.35 -17.05
N TYR A 615 5.98 2.82 -17.17
CA TYR A 615 5.32 3.78 -16.27
C TYR A 615 4.05 3.20 -15.63
N SER A 616 3.58 2.04 -16.11
CA SER A 616 2.58 1.17 -15.48
C SER A 616 3.04 0.79 -14.06
N PRO A 617 2.12 0.62 -13.09
CA PRO A 617 2.43 0.54 -11.67
C PRO A 617 3.50 -0.52 -11.31
N LEU A 618 4.34 -0.16 -10.34
CA LEU A 618 5.60 -0.85 -10.03
C LEU A 618 5.45 -2.27 -9.44
N ASN A 619 4.22 -2.77 -9.27
CA ASN A 619 3.93 -4.01 -8.55
C ASN A 619 3.79 -5.24 -9.45
N ASN A 620 4.95 -5.76 -9.86
CA ASN A 620 5.09 -7.19 -10.18
C ASN A 620 4.59 -8.12 -9.03
N LEU A 621 4.39 -7.58 -7.83
CA LEU A 621 3.73 -8.21 -6.69
C LEU A 621 2.28 -8.64 -6.99
N SER A 622 1.49 -7.81 -7.66
CA SER A 622 0.09 -8.12 -8.01
C SER A 622 0.02 -9.19 -9.09
N ARG A 623 0.98 -9.16 -10.02
CA ARG A 623 1.18 -10.20 -11.04
C ARG A 623 1.56 -11.55 -10.40
N ALA A 624 2.41 -11.53 -9.38
CA ALA A 624 2.77 -12.72 -8.60
C ALA A 624 1.60 -13.23 -7.73
N LYS A 625 0.74 -12.33 -7.24
CA LYS A 625 -0.52 -12.66 -6.58
C LYS A 625 -1.49 -13.35 -7.55
N LEU A 626 -1.77 -12.77 -8.71
CA LEU A 626 -2.63 -13.39 -9.74
C LEU A 626 -2.17 -14.80 -10.12
N LYS A 627 -0.87 -14.98 -10.38
CA LYS A 627 -0.29 -16.30 -10.67
C LYS A 627 -0.64 -17.36 -9.60
N ILE A 628 -0.76 -17.01 -8.32
CA ILE A 628 -1.14 -17.97 -7.28
C ILE A 628 -2.65 -18.02 -7.01
N THR A 629 -3.40 -16.93 -7.22
CA THR A 629 -4.85 -16.88 -6.91
C THR A 629 -5.76 -17.28 -8.06
N ALA A 630 -5.35 -17.09 -9.31
CA ALA A 630 -6.19 -17.30 -10.48
C ALA A 630 -6.67 -18.76 -10.64
N THR A 631 -7.80 -18.92 -11.32
CA THR A 631 -8.37 -20.19 -11.79
C THR A 631 -8.10 -20.41 -13.29
N HIS A 632 -7.91 -19.34 -14.07
CA HIS A 632 -7.65 -19.38 -15.50
C HIS A 632 -6.35 -18.65 -15.84
N HIS A 633 -5.37 -19.35 -16.42
CA HIS A 633 -4.12 -18.75 -16.91
C HIS A 633 -4.22 -18.56 -18.43
N VAL A 634 -4.07 -17.32 -18.90
CA VAL A 634 -4.32 -16.95 -20.30
C VAL A 634 -3.06 -16.31 -20.90
N PRO A 635 -2.49 -16.84 -22.00
CA PRO A 635 -1.25 -16.34 -22.59
C PRO A 635 -1.48 -15.07 -23.43
N ALA A 636 -0.83 -13.96 -23.07
CA ALA A 636 -1.03 -12.68 -23.74
C ALA A 636 -0.62 -12.66 -25.22
N GLN A 637 0.34 -13.51 -25.63
CA GLN A 637 0.78 -13.67 -27.02
C GLN A 637 -0.32 -14.14 -27.99
N GLU A 638 -1.40 -14.76 -27.46
CA GLU A 638 -2.55 -15.14 -28.29
C GLU A 638 -3.51 -13.99 -28.54
N GLN A 639 -3.58 -13.00 -27.64
CA GLN A 639 -4.54 -11.90 -27.70
C GLN A 639 -3.89 -10.58 -28.12
N VAL A 640 -3.13 -10.61 -29.22
CA VAL A 640 -2.42 -9.44 -29.77
C VAL A 640 -3.35 -8.47 -30.50
N CYS A 641 -3.10 -7.17 -30.36
CA CYS A 641 -3.88 -6.11 -31.00
C CYS A 641 -3.22 -5.64 -32.32
N PRO A 642 -3.95 -5.52 -33.44
CA PRO A 642 -3.40 -4.99 -34.69
C PRO A 642 -2.79 -3.58 -34.57
N ALA A 643 -3.27 -2.74 -33.65
CA ALA A 643 -2.71 -1.42 -33.35
C ALA A 643 -1.52 -1.45 -32.35
N ASN A 644 -1.00 -2.64 -32.02
CA ASN A 644 0.06 -2.93 -31.04
C ASN A 644 -0.18 -2.42 -29.58
N ILE A 645 -1.44 -2.34 -29.15
CA ILE A 645 -1.79 -2.06 -27.75
C ILE A 645 -1.29 -3.20 -26.85
N CYS A 646 -0.58 -2.85 -25.76
CA CYS A 646 -0.08 -3.82 -24.79
C CYS A 646 -1.21 -4.35 -23.88
N ASN A 647 -2.04 -5.25 -24.42
CA ASN A 647 -3.23 -5.81 -23.76
C ASN A 647 -2.92 -6.42 -22.39
N HIS A 648 -1.73 -7.04 -22.21
CA HIS A 648 -1.25 -7.54 -20.91
C HIS A 648 -1.17 -6.43 -19.85
N GLY A 649 -0.47 -5.34 -20.17
CA GLY A 649 -0.25 -4.25 -19.21
C GLY A 649 -1.55 -3.52 -18.89
N PHE A 650 -2.37 -3.31 -19.92
CA PHE A 650 -3.72 -2.79 -19.83
C PHE A 650 -4.57 -3.58 -18.81
N PHE A 651 -4.68 -4.90 -18.96
CA PHE A 651 -5.40 -5.77 -18.02
C PHE A 651 -4.84 -5.70 -16.59
N ASN A 652 -3.52 -5.80 -16.42
CA ASN A 652 -2.91 -5.82 -15.10
C ASN A 652 -3.09 -4.48 -14.36
N SER A 653 -3.16 -3.36 -15.08
CA SER A 653 -3.46 -2.04 -14.49
C SER A 653 -4.92 -1.96 -13.99
N ILE A 654 -5.86 -2.64 -14.66
CA ILE A 654 -7.27 -2.73 -14.22
C ILE A 654 -7.41 -3.61 -12.96
N ILE A 655 -6.67 -4.72 -12.86
CA ILE A 655 -6.68 -5.58 -11.66
C ILE A 655 -6.12 -4.86 -10.42
N GLU A 656 -5.20 -3.91 -10.61
CA GLU A 656 -4.72 -3.05 -9.54
C GLU A 656 -5.58 -1.80 -9.30
N GLU A 657 -6.72 -1.67 -10.01
CA GLU A 657 -7.66 -0.55 -9.91
C GLU A 657 -7.03 0.81 -10.35
N HIS A 658 -5.89 0.75 -11.04
CA HIS A 658 -5.17 1.86 -11.69
C HIS A 658 -5.73 2.13 -13.11
N TYR A 659 -6.97 2.59 -13.18
CA TYR A 659 -7.69 2.82 -14.45
C TYR A 659 -7.09 3.92 -15.37
N PRO A 660 -6.56 5.06 -14.87
CA PRO A 660 -5.90 6.04 -15.72
C PRO A 660 -4.67 5.45 -16.43
N GLU A 661 -3.90 4.61 -15.74
CA GLU A 661 -2.74 3.90 -16.29
C GLU A 661 -3.17 2.90 -17.37
N ALA A 662 -4.30 2.22 -17.20
CA ALA A 662 -4.88 1.38 -18.25
C ALA A 662 -5.21 2.20 -19.51
N VAL A 663 -5.85 3.37 -19.38
CA VAL A 663 -6.13 4.24 -20.55
C VAL A 663 -4.86 4.82 -21.15
N LYS A 664 -3.86 5.21 -20.34
CA LYS A 664 -2.52 5.61 -20.82
C LYS A 664 -1.86 4.51 -21.66
N MET A 665 -2.05 3.24 -21.33
CA MET A 665 -1.52 2.11 -22.11
C MET A 665 -2.25 1.88 -23.44
N VAL A 666 -3.52 2.29 -23.55
CA VAL A 666 -4.20 2.38 -24.85
C VAL A 666 -3.65 3.57 -25.63
N ARG A 667 -3.58 4.75 -25.01
CA ARG A 667 -3.15 6.01 -25.64
C ARG A 667 -1.66 6.07 -26.01
N ASP A 668 -0.82 5.28 -25.36
CA ASP A 668 0.57 5.00 -25.75
C ASP A 668 0.68 4.62 -27.23
N LYS A 669 -0.32 3.86 -27.72
CA LYS A 669 -0.34 3.32 -29.07
C LYS A 669 -1.52 3.82 -29.91
N MET A 670 -2.63 4.29 -29.35
CA MET A 670 -3.83 4.59 -30.15
C MET A 670 -4.71 5.69 -29.53
N LEU A 671 -5.08 6.68 -30.35
CA LEU A 671 -5.94 7.81 -29.99
C LEU A 671 -7.34 7.37 -29.48
N PHE A 672 -7.95 6.43 -30.19
CA PHE A 672 -9.36 6.04 -30.13
C PHE A 672 -9.71 5.05 -29.01
N SER A 673 -9.47 5.39 -27.75
CA SER A 673 -9.74 4.51 -26.60
C SER A 673 -11.24 4.19 -26.45
N ARG A 674 -12.08 5.21 -26.29
CA ARG A 674 -13.54 5.10 -26.12
C ARG A 674 -14.19 4.53 -27.37
N THR A 675 -13.87 5.12 -28.51
CA THR A 675 -14.34 4.67 -29.83
C THR A 675 -14.06 3.18 -30.07
N CYS A 676 -12.89 2.65 -29.68
CA CYS A 676 -12.59 1.22 -29.79
C CYS A 676 -13.06 0.35 -28.62
N GLY A 677 -13.60 0.92 -27.53
CA GLY A 677 -14.40 0.18 -26.56
C GLY A 677 -15.78 -0.15 -27.14
N ASP A 678 -16.35 0.79 -27.89
CA ASP A 678 -17.69 0.66 -28.49
C ASP A 678 -17.71 -0.25 -29.73
N ILE A 679 -16.97 0.11 -30.79
CA ILE A 679 -17.15 -0.47 -32.15
C ILE A 679 -15.96 -1.31 -32.66
N CYS A 680 -14.98 -1.63 -31.82
CA CYS A 680 -13.92 -2.54 -32.25
C CYS A 680 -14.46 -3.97 -32.42
N HIS A 681 -14.14 -4.63 -33.53
CA HIS A 681 -14.49 -6.03 -33.79
C HIS A 681 -13.66 -7.04 -32.98
N ARG A 682 -12.90 -6.57 -31.98
CA ARG A 682 -12.12 -7.37 -31.00
C ARG A 682 -11.21 -8.48 -31.58
N PRO A 683 -10.39 -8.25 -32.62
CA PRO A 683 -9.55 -9.30 -33.21
C PRO A 683 -8.61 -9.97 -32.18
N CYS A 684 -8.14 -9.22 -31.18
CA CYS A 684 -7.38 -9.73 -30.05
C CYS A 684 -8.13 -10.79 -29.23
N GLU A 685 -9.45 -10.71 -29.10
CA GLU A 685 -10.27 -11.75 -28.43
C GLU A 685 -10.50 -12.96 -29.34
N LEU A 686 -10.50 -12.76 -30.66
CA LEU A 686 -10.79 -13.80 -31.66
C LEU A 686 -9.56 -14.64 -32.05
N PHE A 687 -8.34 -14.09 -31.93
CA PHE A 687 -7.10 -14.79 -32.31
C PHE A 687 -6.69 -15.93 -31.37
N SER A 688 -7.24 -16.01 -30.15
CA SER A 688 -6.91 -17.07 -29.20
C SER A 688 -7.64 -18.38 -29.52
N LYS A 689 -6.99 -19.51 -29.23
CA LYS A 689 -7.59 -20.86 -29.32
C LYS A 689 -8.11 -21.38 -27.98
N ASN A 690 -7.98 -20.59 -26.91
CA ASN A 690 -8.42 -20.96 -25.56
C ASN A 690 -9.94 -20.77 -25.41
N LYS A 691 -10.58 -21.63 -24.63
CA LYS A 691 -12.01 -21.49 -24.27
C LYS A 691 -12.30 -20.27 -23.39
N THR A 692 -11.29 -19.80 -22.66
CA THR A 692 -11.35 -18.62 -21.80
C THR A 692 -10.43 -17.56 -22.38
N ILE A 693 -10.96 -16.35 -22.55
CA ILE A 693 -10.27 -15.19 -23.10
C ILE A 693 -10.51 -13.98 -22.19
N VAL A 694 -9.72 -12.93 -22.36
CA VAL A 694 -9.87 -11.70 -21.60
C VAL A 694 -10.76 -10.75 -22.41
N PRO A 695 -11.84 -10.18 -21.86
CA PRO A 695 -12.81 -9.39 -22.63
C PRO A 695 -12.31 -7.94 -22.89
N ILE A 696 -11.20 -7.81 -23.63
CA ILE A 696 -10.46 -6.56 -23.90
C ILE A 696 -11.36 -5.40 -24.39
N LYS A 697 -12.34 -5.67 -25.26
CA LYS A 697 -13.34 -4.68 -25.71
C LYS A 697 -14.17 -4.13 -24.55
N LYS A 698 -14.76 -5.01 -23.73
CA LYS A 698 -15.61 -4.63 -22.59
C LYS A 698 -14.78 -3.88 -21.53
N LEU A 699 -13.59 -4.38 -21.21
CA LEU A 699 -12.66 -3.71 -20.29
C LEU A 699 -12.24 -2.32 -20.77
N LYS A 700 -12.04 -2.13 -22.09
CA LYS A 700 -11.71 -0.81 -22.67
C LYS A 700 -12.89 0.14 -22.61
N ARG A 701 -14.11 -0.33 -22.86
CA ARG A 701 -15.34 0.46 -22.69
C ARG A 701 -15.55 0.88 -21.24
N PHE A 702 -15.23 0.00 -20.28
CA PHE A 702 -15.25 0.28 -18.84
C PHE A 702 -14.24 1.37 -18.45
N VAL A 703 -12.93 1.21 -18.66
CA VAL A 703 -11.97 2.26 -18.23
C VAL A 703 -12.11 3.58 -18.99
N SER A 704 -12.81 3.60 -20.12
CA SER A 704 -13.17 4.82 -20.85
C SER A 704 -14.60 5.34 -20.57
N SER A 705 -15.35 4.74 -19.64
CA SER A 705 -16.56 5.36 -19.05
C SER A 705 -16.25 6.24 -17.84
N ILE A 706 -15.07 6.05 -17.23
CA ILE A 706 -14.58 6.82 -16.09
C ILE A 706 -14.00 8.14 -16.60
N ASP A 707 -14.66 9.27 -16.33
CA ASP A 707 -14.28 10.59 -16.82
C ASP A 707 -12.80 10.93 -16.55
N GLU A 708 -12.31 10.74 -15.32
CA GLU A 708 -10.91 11.00 -14.94
C GLU A 708 -9.90 10.24 -15.82
N SER A 709 -10.25 9.02 -16.24
CA SER A 709 -9.44 8.20 -17.13
C SER A 709 -9.66 8.56 -18.61
N PHE A 710 -10.88 8.98 -18.99
CA PHE A 710 -11.21 9.37 -20.35
C PHE A 710 -10.62 10.73 -20.75
N PHE A 711 -10.51 11.70 -19.84
CA PHE A 711 -9.93 13.01 -20.18
C PHE A 711 -8.38 13.06 -20.10
N ASP A 712 -7.71 12.02 -19.56
CA ASP A 712 -6.25 12.02 -19.45
C ASP A 712 -5.51 11.73 -20.77
N PHE A 713 -5.03 12.79 -21.42
CA PHE A 713 -4.08 12.75 -22.54
C PHE A 713 -2.67 13.26 -22.18
N SER A 714 -2.36 13.47 -20.89
CA SER A 714 -1.12 14.08 -20.39
C SER A 714 0.15 13.50 -21.01
N THR A 715 0.23 12.17 -21.06
CA THR A 715 1.37 11.41 -21.59
C THR A 715 1.55 11.60 -23.11
N ALA A 716 0.49 11.84 -23.87
CA ALA A 716 0.57 12.09 -25.31
C ALA A 716 1.04 13.53 -25.60
N ILE A 717 0.52 14.50 -24.84
CA ILE A 717 0.86 15.92 -24.91
C ILE A 717 2.33 16.13 -24.52
N GLU A 718 2.75 15.60 -23.37
CA GLU A 718 4.14 15.70 -22.90
C GLU A 718 5.13 15.08 -23.89
N ARG A 719 4.86 13.87 -24.41
CA ARG A 719 5.72 13.25 -25.42
C ARG A 719 5.84 14.09 -26.68
N THR A 720 4.74 14.66 -27.18
CA THR A 720 4.75 15.50 -28.40
C THR A 720 5.51 16.81 -28.21
N LYS A 721 5.47 17.37 -26.99
CA LYS A 721 6.26 18.53 -26.57
C LYS A 721 7.76 18.20 -26.45
N ASN A 722 8.09 17.04 -25.89
CA ASN A 722 9.47 16.58 -25.68
C ASN A 722 10.08 15.90 -26.94
N ALA A 723 9.28 15.62 -27.97
CA ALA A 723 9.73 15.00 -29.21
C ALA A 723 10.74 15.89 -29.96
N LYS A 724 11.92 15.34 -30.29
CA LYS A 724 12.93 16.01 -31.10
C LYS A 724 12.36 16.29 -32.50
N LYS A 725 11.99 17.55 -32.75
CA LYS A 725 11.41 17.97 -34.03
C LYS A 725 12.35 17.61 -35.19
N LYS A 726 11.78 16.98 -36.22
CA LYS A 726 12.52 16.41 -37.36
C LYS A 726 12.78 17.44 -38.46
N ASN A 727 12.10 18.58 -38.43
CA ASN A 727 12.04 19.59 -39.50
C ASN A 727 11.62 18.97 -40.85
N LYS A 728 10.65 18.04 -40.79
CA LYS A 728 10.09 17.30 -41.92
C LYS A 728 8.57 17.46 -41.94
N LYS A 729 8.01 17.71 -43.12
CA LYS A 729 6.57 17.94 -43.34
C LYS A 729 5.91 16.70 -43.94
N VAL A 730 4.75 16.30 -43.43
CA VAL A 730 3.94 15.21 -43.97
C VAL A 730 2.52 15.69 -44.24
N ALA A 731 2.04 15.48 -45.46
CA ALA A 731 0.63 15.67 -45.82
C ALA A 731 -0.14 14.36 -45.67
N ILE A 732 -1.35 14.41 -45.12
CA ILE A 732 -2.25 13.25 -44.98
C ILE A 732 -3.57 13.61 -45.65
N VAL A 733 -4.02 12.78 -46.59
CA VAL A 733 -5.22 13.03 -47.39
C VAL A 733 -6.32 12.06 -46.95
N GLY A 734 -7.27 12.57 -46.17
CA GLY A 734 -8.35 11.82 -45.53
C GLY A 734 -8.19 11.76 -44.00
N ALA A 735 -9.05 12.49 -43.28
CA ALA A 735 -9.20 12.48 -41.83
C ALA A 735 -10.05 11.28 -41.34
N GLY A 736 -9.89 10.11 -41.97
CA GLY A 736 -10.45 8.85 -41.49
C GLY A 736 -9.57 8.19 -40.41
N PRO A 737 -10.01 7.07 -39.78
CA PRO A 737 -9.25 6.40 -38.72
C PRO A 737 -7.81 6.03 -39.09
N ALA A 738 -7.54 5.71 -40.36
CA ALA A 738 -6.18 5.47 -40.85
C ALA A 738 -5.33 6.76 -40.86
N GLY A 739 -5.82 7.84 -41.46
CA GLY A 739 -5.09 9.12 -41.54
C GLY A 739 -4.89 9.77 -40.17
N LEU A 740 -5.91 9.74 -39.30
CA LEU A 740 -5.84 10.24 -37.93
C LEU A 740 -4.86 9.42 -37.07
N SER A 741 -4.78 8.09 -37.27
CA SER A 741 -3.79 7.24 -36.59
C SER A 741 -2.37 7.44 -37.11
N ALA A 742 -2.20 7.71 -38.41
CA ALA A 742 -0.90 8.07 -38.98
C ALA A 742 -0.43 9.43 -38.43
N ALA A 743 -1.34 10.41 -38.36
CA ALA A 743 -1.07 11.73 -37.80
C ALA A 743 -0.63 11.66 -36.33
N TYR A 744 -1.36 10.88 -35.52
CA TYR A 744 -1.06 10.70 -34.10
C TYR A 744 0.36 10.19 -33.83
N ASP A 745 0.84 9.24 -34.63
CA ASP A 745 2.20 8.70 -34.44
C ASP A 745 3.27 9.67 -35.01
N LEU A 746 3.01 10.30 -36.16
CA LEU A 746 3.96 11.24 -36.79
C LEU A 746 4.16 12.53 -35.98
N ILE A 747 3.09 13.12 -35.42
CA ILE A 747 3.20 14.34 -34.60
C ILE A 747 3.98 14.06 -33.31
N ARG A 748 3.75 12.89 -32.69
CA ARG A 748 4.45 12.40 -31.49
C ARG A 748 5.91 12.06 -31.75
N GLU A 749 6.28 11.71 -32.98
CA GLU A 749 7.67 11.56 -33.42
C GLU A 749 8.31 12.90 -33.84
N GLY A 750 7.58 14.02 -33.80
CA GLY A 750 8.14 15.36 -34.04
C GLY A 750 8.17 15.80 -35.51
N TYR A 751 7.36 15.19 -36.37
CA TYR A 751 7.08 15.71 -37.72
C TYR A 751 6.11 16.91 -37.65
N SER A 752 6.09 17.73 -38.69
CA SER A 752 4.98 18.68 -38.94
C SER A 752 3.92 17.98 -39.78
N VAL A 753 2.68 17.91 -39.29
CA VAL A 753 1.61 17.11 -39.90
C VAL A 753 0.44 17.99 -40.30
N GLU A 754 0.04 17.88 -41.57
CA GLU A 754 -1.05 18.65 -42.18
C GLU A 754 -2.07 17.67 -42.81
N ILE A 755 -3.32 17.68 -42.35
CA ILE A 755 -4.39 16.78 -42.81
C ILE A 755 -5.36 17.54 -43.71
N PHE A 756 -5.61 17.01 -44.90
CA PHE A 756 -6.59 17.51 -45.87
C PHE A 756 -7.79 16.56 -45.93
N ASP A 757 -9.01 17.05 -45.73
CA ASP A 757 -10.23 16.26 -45.89
C ASP A 757 -11.30 17.00 -46.69
N LYS A 758 -12.12 16.23 -47.44
CA LYS A 758 -13.20 16.74 -48.29
C LYS A 758 -14.43 17.21 -47.50
N GLU A 759 -14.60 16.72 -46.28
CA GLU A 759 -15.73 17.03 -45.41
C GLU A 759 -15.44 18.23 -44.50
N GLU A 760 -16.46 18.74 -43.81
CA GLU A 760 -16.33 19.85 -42.84
C GLU A 760 -15.59 19.43 -41.56
N LYS A 761 -15.90 18.23 -41.04
CA LYS A 761 -15.42 17.74 -39.73
C LYS A 761 -14.64 16.43 -39.89
N PRO A 762 -13.54 16.24 -39.15
CA PRO A 762 -12.74 15.01 -39.21
C PRO A 762 -13.48 13.78 -38.64
N GLY A 763 -12.90 12.59 -38.85
CA GLY A 763 -13.40 11.29 -38.39
C GLY A 763 -13.91 10.37 -39.50
N GLY A 764 -14.11 10.89 -40.71
CA GLY A 764 -14.48 10.10 -41.89
C GLY A 764 -15.70 9.21 -41.66
N MET A 765 -15.61 7.91 -41.96
CA MET A 765 -16.71 6.97 -41.76
C MET A 765 -17.14 6.81 -40.28
N LEU A 766 -16.26 7.07 -39.30
CA LEU A 766 -16.64 7.04 -37.88
C LEU A 766 -17.57 8.20 -37.52
N LYS A 767 -17.30 9.39 -38.09
CA LYS A 767 -18.15 10.56 -37.90
C LYS A 767 -19.46 10.43 -38.67
N TYR A 768 -19.37 10.11 -39.96
CA TYR A 768 -20.50 10.22 -40.89
C TYR A 768 -21.30 8.92 -41.13
N ILE A 769 -20.72 7.73 -41.01
CA ILE A 769 -21.39 6.48 -41.46
C ILE A 769 -21.80 5.58 -40.28
N ILE A 770 -20.90 5.29 -39.34
CA ILE A 770 -21.27 4.47 -38.16
C ILE A 770 -22.37 5.21 -37.35
N PRO A 771 -23.51 4.58 -37.00
CA PRO A 771 -24.59 5.27 -36.29
C PRO A 771 -24.24 5.71 -34.85
N PHE A 772 -24.87 6.79 -34.39
CA PHE A 772 -24.74 7.31 -33.02
C PHE A 772 -25.16 6.33 -31.90
N PHE A 773 -26.02 5.36 -32.19
CA PHE A 773 -26.42 4.33 -31.22
C PHE A 773 -25.42 3.17 -31.09
N ARG A 774 -24.36 3.14 -31.92
CA ARG A 774 -23.27 2.16 -31.82
C ARG A 774 -22.01 2.72 -31.15
N MET A 775 -21.81 4.03 -31.15
CA MET A 775 -20.64 4.68 -30.54
C MET A 775 -20.91 6.10 -30.05
N ASP A 776 -20.21 6.50 -29.01
CA ASP A 776 -20.20 7.88 -28.52
C ASP A 776 -19.63 8.86 -29.57
N LYS A 777 -20.48 9.75 -30.08
CA LYS A 777 -20.14 10.79 -31.07
C LYS A 777 -19.46 12.01 -30.45
N THR A 778 -19.71 12.28 -29.17
CA THR A 778 -19.08 13.39 -28.44
C THR A 778 -17.70 12.98 -27.97
N GLY A 779 -17.57 11.75 -27.47
CA GLY A 779 -16.29 11.11 -27.18
C GLY A 779 -15.39 11.02 -28.41
N LEU A 780 -15.93 10.68 -29.59
CA LEU A 780 -15.18 10.72 -30.85
C LEU A 780 -14.63 12.12 -31.17
N ASP A 781 -15.48 13.16 -31.08
CA ASP A 781 -15.05 14.53 -31.38
C ASP A 781 -13.96 15.01 -30.41
N TYR A 782 -14.09 14.66 -29.12
CA TYR A 782 -13.04 14.93 -28.13
C TYR A 782 -11.74 14.16 -28.45
N GLU A 783 -11.82 12.85 -28.71
CA GLU A 783 -10.66 12.03 -29.09
C GLU A 783 -9.94 12.57 -30.34
N ILE A 784 -10.65 13.19 -31.29
CA ILE A 784 -10.02 13.80 -32.47
C ILE A 784 -9.42 15.18 -32.13
N SER A 785 -10.10 16.01 -31.33
CA SER A 785 -9.66 17.37 -30.99
C SER A 785 -8.25 17.43 -30.37
N ILE A 786 -7.84 16.39 -29.65
CA ILE A 786 -6.48 16.23 -29.13
C ILE A 786 -5.40 16.34 -30.22
N LEU A 787 -5.66 15.93 -31.47
CA LEU A 787 -4.68 16.09 -32.55
C LEU A 787 -4.35 17.58 -32.82
N GLU A 788 -5.32 18.47 -32.66
CA GLU A 788 -5.11 19.93 -32.77
C GLU A 788 -4.27 20.44 -31.61
N GLU A 789 -4.52 19.97 -30.37
CA GLU A 789 -3.69 20.27 -29.19
C GLU A 789 -2.24 19.74 -29.33
N LEU A 790 -2.06 18.58 -29.98
CA LEU A 790 -0.74 18.05 -30.33
C LEU A 790 -0.03 18.83 -31.45
N GLY A 791 -0.73 19.75 -32.14
CA GLY A 791 -0.18 20.61 -33.19
C GLY A 791 -0.33 20.06 -34.62
N VAL A 792 -1.30 19.19 -34.87
CA VAL A 792 -1.70 18.80 -36.23
C VAL A 792 -2.60 19.88 -36.83
N THR A 793 -2.32 20.31 -38.06
CA THR A 793 -3.17 21.29 -38.77
C THR A 793 -4.21 20.59 -39.64
N PHE A 794 -5.47 20.99 -39.55
CA PHE A 794 -6.57 20.46 -40.37
C PHE A 794 -6.99 21.45 -41.47
N PHE A 795 -7.18 20.92 -42.68
CA PHE A 795 -7.67 21.61 -43.86
C PHE A 795 -8.95 20.92 -44.38
N SER A 796 -10.06 21.19 -43.69
CA SER A 796 -11.41 20.74 -44.07
C SER A 796 -11.90 21.35 -45.39
N ASN A 797 -12.89 20.71 -46.00
CA ASN A 797 -13.48 21.10 -47.30
C ASN A 797 -12.44 21.23 -48.44
N LYS A 798 -11.44 20.35 -48.48
CA LYS A 798 -10.42 20.25 -49.53
C LYS A 798 -10.48 18.90 -50.22
N LEU A 799 -10.92 18.91 -51.48
CA LEU A 799 -11.11 17.71 -52.30
C LEU A 799 -9.88 17.41 -53.17
N LEU A 800 -9.23 16.27 -52.91
CA LEU A 800 -8.17 15.72 -53.75
C LEU A 800 -8.64 15.60 -55.21
N GLY A 801 -7.81 16.01 -56.17
CA GLY A 801 -8.12 16.02 -57.60
C GLY A 801 -8.89 17.26 -58.07
N LYS A 802 -9.31 18.15 -57.16
CA LYS A 802 -9.94 19.43 -57.46
C LYS A 802 -9.20 20.61 -56.86
N ASP A 803 -8.96 20.58 -55.54
CA ASP A 803 -8.33 21.67 -54.79
C ASP A 803 -6.81 21.51 -54.65
N PHE A 804 -6.29 20.30 -54.92
CA PHE A 804 -4.86 19.93 -54.95
C PHE A 804 -4.67 18.53 -55.61
N THR A 805 -3.47 18.21 -56.10
CA THR A 805 -3.11 16.85 -56.57
C THR A 805 -2.05 16.16 -55.69
N ILE A 806 -1.86 14.85 -55.86
CA ILE A 806 -0.85 14.07 -55.12
C ILE A 806 0.55 14.54 -55.52
N LYS A 807 0.77 14.77 -56.83
CA LYS A 807 2.02 15.31 -57.40
C LYS A 807 2.42 16.67 -56.82
N GLU A 808 1.45 17.54 -56.53
CA GLU A 808 1.71 18.83 -55.87
C GLU A 808 2.09 18.66 -54.39
N LEU A 809 1.46 17.72 -53.67
CA LEU A 809 1.85 17.39 -52.30
C LEU A 809 3.26 16.78 -52.27
N CYS A 810 3.61 15.89 -53.19
CA CYS A 810 4.97 15.36 -53.34
C CYS A 810 6.06 16.43 -53.56
N GLN A 811 5.70 17.64 -54.01
CA GLN A 811 6.62 18.76 -54.18
C GLN A 811 6.71 19.69 -52.95
N LYS A 812 5.72 19.62 -52.04
CA LYS A 812 5.59 20.52 -50.88
C LYS A 812 5.88 19.83 -49.53
N TYR A 813 5.81 18.50 -49.49
CA TYR A 813 5.94 17.67 -48.29
C TYR A 813 6.97 16.55 -48.50
N ASP A 814 7.71 16.21 -47.45
CA ASP A 814 8.71 15.14 -47.46
C ASP A 814 8.09 13.75 -47.62
N ALA A 815 6.83 13.57 -47.19
CA ALA A 815 6.02 12.40 -47.48
C ALA A 815 4.52 12.74 -47.59
N VAL A 816 3.76 11.85 -48.22
CA VAL A 816 2.30 11.98 -48.39
C VAL A 816 1.62 10.65 -48.02
N VAL A 817 0.55 10.69 -47.22
CA VAL A 817 -0.30 9.51 -46.92
C VAL A 817 -1.67 9.67 -47.58
N VAL A 818 -2.06 8.73 -48.44
CA VAL A 818 -3.42 8.65 -49.01
C VAL A 818 -4.28 7.72 -48.15
N ALA A 819 -5.24 8.30 -47.44
CA ALA A 819 -6.11 7.62 -46.46
C ALA A 819 -7.61 7.88 -46.70
N ILE A 820 -7.99 8.14 -47.96
CA ILE A 820 -9.32 8.63 -48.34
C ILE A 820 -10.49 7.64 -48.13
N GLY A 821 -10.24 6.33 -48.13
CA GLY A 821 -11.28 5.30 -47.99
C GLY A 821 -12.24 5.17 -49.19
N LEU A 822 -13.28 4.34 -49.04
CA LEU A 822 -14.17 3.91 -50.13
C LEU A 822 -15.51 4.66 -50.15
N TRP A 823 -15.54 5.86 -50.74
CA TRP A 823 -16.74 6.72 -50.75
C TRP A 823 -17.69 6.53 -51.95
N LYS A 824 -17.37 5.68 -52.93
CA LYS A 824 -18.24 5.41 -54.09
C LYS A 824 -19.10 4.18 -53.78
N SER A 825 -20.41 4.32 -53.62
CA SER A 825 -21.30 3.17 -53.42
C SER A 825 -21.43 2.34 -54.70
N LYS A 826 -21.45 1.02 -54.59
CA LYS A 826 -21.93 0.16 -55.67
C LYS A 826 -23.44 0.36 -55.84
N LYS A 827 -23.91 0.30 -57.08
CA LYS A 827 -25.30 0.52 -57.49
C LYS A 827 -25.91 -0.78 -58.02
N LEU A 828 -27.23 -0.94 -57.87
CA LEU A 828 -27.98 -2.09 -58.39
C LEU A 828 -28.92 -1.63 -59.50
N GLU A 829 -28.69 -2.07 -60.74
CA GLU A 829 -29.34 -1.53 -61.94
C GLU A 829 -30.88 -1.62 -61.90
N VAL A 830 -31.43 -2.74 -61.40
CA VAL A 830 -32.89 -2.91 -61.29
C VAL A 830 -33.54 -1.90 -60.32
N VAL A 831 -32.80 -1.41 -59.31
CA VAL A 831 -33.26 -0.34 -58.40
C VAL A 831 -33.00 1.03 -59.02
N GLU A 832 -31.83 1.25 -59.63
CA GLU A 832 -31.48 2.55 -60.20
C GLU A 832 -32.42 2.96 -61.33
N ASN A 833 -32.79 2.03 -62.21
CA ASN A 833 -33.57 2.31 -63.42
C ASN A 833 -35.09 2.43 -63.16
N HIS A 834 -35.60 1.91 -62.04
CA HIS A 834 -37.05 1.79 -61.79
C HIS A 834 -37.56 2.50 -60.52
N VAL A 835 -36.67 3.06 -59.69
CA VAL A 835 -37.06 3.71 -58.42
C VAL A 835 -36.71 5.20 -58.44
N PRO A 836 -37.65 6.11 -58.12
CA PRO A 836 -37.39 7.54 -58.02
C PRO A 836 -36.29 7.89 -57.01
N HIS A 837 -35.47 8.90 -57.32
CA HIS A 837 -34.38 9.37 -56.45
C HIS A 837 -34.81 9.83 -55.05
N THR A 838 -36.11 10.08 -54.83
CA THR A 838 -36.70 10.40 -53.53
C THR A 838 -37.06 9.17 -52.68
N LYS A 839 -36.99 7.95 -53.24
CA LYS A 839 -37.30 6.69 -52.55
C LYS A 839 -36.14 5.66 -52.57
N LYS A 840 -35.05 5.92 -53.30
CA LYS A 840 -33.83 5.10 -53.30
C LYS A 840 -32.66 5.81 -52.62
N HIS A 841 -31.98 5.11 -51.72
CA HIS A 841 -30.73 5.56 -51.10
C HIS A 841 -29.64 4.49 -51.25
N THR A 842 -28.39 4.92 -51.18
CA THR A 842 -27.28 4.01 -50.84
C THR A 842 -27.02 4.07 -49.34
N ALA A 843 -26.50 3.00 -48.74
CA ALA A 843 -26.19 2.97 -47.31
C ALA A 843 -25.29 4.16 -46.88
N LEU A 844 -24.32 4.56 -47.71
CA LEU A 844 -23.50 5.75 -47.42
C LEU A 844 -24.33 7.05 -47.36
N SER A 845 -25.25 7.25 -48.31
CA SER A 845 -26.10 8.45 -48.34
C SER A 845 -27.10 8.50 -47.17
N PHE A 846 -27.73 7.37 -46.84
CA PHE A 846 -28.71 7.25 -45.76
C PHE A 846 -28.07 7.43 -44.38
N LEU A 847 -26.99 6.69 -44.11
CA LEU A 847 -26.28 6.76 -42.83
C LEU A 847 -25.60 8.12 -42.61
N LYS A 848 -25.10 8.77 -43.68
CA LYS A 848 -24.61 10.15 -43.59
C LYS A 848 -25.72 11.11 -43.17
N ALA A 849 -26.86 11.08 -43.87
CA ALA A 849 -27.99 11.95 -43.57
C ALA A 849 -28.54 11.76 -42.14
N ILE A 850 -28.50 10.54 -41.59
CA ILE A 850 -28.87 10.27 -40.20
C ILE A 850 -27.86 10.88 -39.21
N ASN A 851 -26.56 10.64 -39.41
CA ASN A 851 -25.52 11.21 -38.54
C ASN A 851 -25.38 12.75 -38.66
N THR A 852 -25.89 13.36 -39.73
CA THR A 852 -26.02 14.83 -39.89
C THR A 852 -27.42 15.35 -39.58
N THR A 853 -28.27 14.57 -38.89
CA THR A 853 -29.64 14.94 -38.45
C THR A 853 -30.55 15.47 -39.58
N SER A 854 -30.28 15.06 -40.82
CA SER A 854 -30.95 15.53 -42.04
C SER A 854 -32.16 14.69 -42.44
N ILE A 855 -32.48 13.63 -41.68
CA ILE A 855 -33.69 12.81 -41.80
C ILE A 855 -34.43 12.84 -40.46
N GLN A 856 -35.70 13.24 -40.49
CA GLN A 856 -36.63 13.24 -39.34
C GLN A 856 -38.03 12.78 -39.80
N GLU A 857 -38.13 11.55 -40.30
CA GLU A 857 -39.41 10.97 -40.72
C GLU A 857 -40.26 10.58 -39.51
N THR A 858 -41.35 11.32 -39.28
CA THR A 858 -42.29 11.08 -38.17
C THR A 858 -43.38 10.06 -38.48
N LYS A 859 -43.52 9.64 -39.74
CA LYS A 859 -44.46 8.61 -40.18
C LYS A 859 -43.76 7.23 -40.19
N PRO A 860 -44.48 6.13 -39.94
CA PRO A 860 -43.97 4.80 -40.22
C PRO A 860 -43.79 4.60 -41.73
N SER A 861 -42.63 4.09 -42.13
CA SER A 861 -42.24 3.79 -43.51
C SER A 861 -41.75 2.33 -43.59
N ASN A 862 -42.04 1.63 -44.69
CA ASN A 862 -41.57 0.26 -44.93
C ASN A 862 -40.23 0.29 -45.71
N TYR A 863 -39.15 -0.20 -45.10
CA TYR A 863 -37.81 -0.19 -45.69
C TYR A 863 -37.40 -1.58 -46.20
N LEU A 864 -36.97 -1.65 -47.46
CA LEU A 864 -36.26 -2.80 -48.02
C LEU A 864 -34.77 -2.51 -48.13
N ILE A 865 -33.93 -3.38 -47.58
CA ILE A 865 -32.48 -3.17 -47.48
C ILE A 865 -31.74 -4.31 -48.17
N ILE A 866 -30.80 -3.98 -49.06
CA ILE A 866 -30.19 -4.95 -49.98
C ILE A 866 -28.68 -5.09 -49.72
N GLY A 867 -28.29 -6.20 -49.08
CA GLY A 867 -26.89 -6.59 -48.82
C GLY A 867 -26.68 -7.23 -47.43
N GLY A 868 -25.71 -8.14 -47.28
CA GLY A 868 -25.44 -8.85 -46.02
C GLY A 868 -24.38 -8.24 -45.08
N GLY A 869 -23.71 -7.15 -45.50
CA GLY A 869 -22.57 -6.58 -44.77
C GLY A 869 -22.93 -5.57 -43.67
N ASN A 870 -21.92 -5.15 -42.89
CA ASN A 870 -22.10 -4.24 -41.74
C ASN A 870 -22.92 -2.98 -42.06
N SER A 871 -22.70 -2.31 -43.20
CA SER A 871 -23.46 -1.11 -43.58
C SER A 871 -24.95 -1.37 -43.86
N ALA A 872 -25.34 -2.61 -44.17
CA ALA A 872 -26.74 -2.99 -44.34
C ALA A 872 -27.42 -3.16 -42.97
N ILE A 873 -26.76 -3.86 -42.05
CA ILE A 873 -27.20 -3.98 -40.64
C ILE A 873 -27.29 -2.60 -39.97
N ASP A 874 -26.27 -1.75 -40.13
CA ASP A 874 -26.29 -0.36 -39.65
C ASP A 874 -27.49 0.41 -40.21
N SER A 875 -27.79 0.25 -41.50
CA SER A 875 -28.96 0.89 -42.13
C SER A 875 -30.29 0.35 -41.58
N ALA A 876 -30.39 -0.96 -41.32
CA ALA A 876 -31.60 -1.59 -40.81
C ALA A 876 -31.91 -1.16 -39.37
N ARG A 877 -30.89 -1.21 -38.51
CA ARG A 877 -30.98 -0.70 -37.14
C ARG A 877 -31.29 0.80 -37.12
N ALA A 878 -30.65 1.59 -37.99
CA ALA A 878 -30.92 3.02 -38.06
C ALA A 878 -32.33 3.35 -38.58
N ALA A 879 -32.89 2.58 -39.51
CA ALA A 879 -34.29 2.70 -39.92
C ALA A 879 -35.24 2.43 -38.73
N LYS A 880 -34.95 1.43 -37.88
CA LYS A 880 -35.69 1.20 -36.62
C LYS A 880 -35.53 2.33 -35.59
N LYS A 881 -34.37 3.00 -35.53
CA LYS A 881 -34.15 4.15 -34.63
C LYS A 881 -34.81 5.45 -35.10
N ILE A 882 -35.06 5.64 -36.40
CA ILE A 882 -35.84 6.78 -36.91
C ILE A 882 -37.28 6.71 -36.40
N ASN A 883 -37.93 5.55 -36.51
CA ASN A 883 -39.25 5.30 -35.96
C ASN A 883 -39.39 3.81 -35.62
N PRO A 884 -39.63 3.43 -34.33
CA PRO A 884 -39.75 2.03 -33.93
C PRO A 884 -40.85 1.24 -34.67
N ASN A 885 -41.86 1.93 -35.19
CA ASN A 885 -42.97 1.34 -35.95
C ASN A 885 -42.62 1.04 -37.42
N ASN A 886 -41.39 1.33 -37.88
CA ASN A 886 -40.95 1.00 -39.23
C ASN A 886 -40.85 -0.51 -39.42
N THR A 887 -41.50 -1.04 -40.47
CA THR A 887 -41.22 -2.38 -40.98
C THR A 887 -39.89 -2.32 -41.72
N VAL A 888 -38.96 -3.23 -41.40
CA VAL A 888 -37.63 -3.24 -41.99
C VAL A 888 -37.28 -4.68 -42.37
N THR A 889 -37.23 -4.95 -43.67
CA THR A 889 -36.82 -6.25 -44.23
C THR A 889 -35.47 -6.09 -44.92
N LEU A 890 -34.49 -6.88 -44.51
CA LEU A 890 -33.16 -6.94 -45.10
C LEU A 890 -33.01 -8.23 -45.90
N ILE A 891 -32.70 -8.11 -47.18
CA ILE A 891 -32.35 -9.24 -48.06
C ILE A 891 -30.83 -9.29 -48.26
N CYS A 892 -30.27 -10.49 -48.34
CA CYS A 892 -28.86 -10.69 -48.70
C CYS A 892 -28.69 -11.96 -49.53
N ILE A 893 -27.68 -12.00 -50.40
CA ILE A 893 -27.43 -13.16 -51.27
C ILE A 893 -26.71 -14.29 -50.52
N GLU A 894 -26.04 -13.93 -49.43
CA GLU A 894 -25.33 -14.79 -48.51
C GLU A 894 -26.30 -15.57 -47.60
N SER A 895 -25.94 -16.78 -47.19
CA SER A 895 -26.69 -17.48 -46.13
C SER A 895 -26.41 -16.87 -44.75
N ARG A 896 -27.31 -17.08 -43.79
CA ARG A 896 -27.25 -16.43 -42.46
C ARG A 896 -25.91 -16.65 -41.72
N GLU A 897 -25.25 -17.78 -41.93
CA GLU A 897 -23.94 -18.13 -41.35
C GLU A 897 -22.74 -17.54 -42.12
N ASN A 898 -22.97 -16.95 -43.31
CA ASN A 898 -21.97 -16.39 -44.20
C ASN A 898 -22.17 -14.88 -44.46
N MET A 899 -23.09 -14.23 -43.74
CA MET A 899 -23.29 -12.78 -43.81
C MET A 899 -22.00 -12.02 -43.43
N PRO A 900 -21.51 -11.06 -44.24
CA PRO A 900 -20.28 -10.30 -43.93
C PRO A 900 -20.40 -9.29 -42.77
N ALA A 901 -21.57 -9.15 -42.15
CA ALA A 901 -21.75 -8.33 -40.94
C ALA A 901 -21.25 -9.06 -39.68
N PHE A 902 -20.85 -8.30 -38.64
CA PHE A 902 -20.45 -8.91 -37.38
C PHE A 902 -21.66 -9.49 -36.64
N GLU A 903 -21.56 -10.75 -36.20
CA GLU A 903 -22.65 -11.50 -35.55
C GLU A 903 -23.34 -10.75 -34.39
N GLU A 904 -22.56 -10.05 -33.56
CA GLU A 904 -23.06 -9.18 -32.47
C GLU A 904 -24.07 -8.13 -32.98
N GLU A 905 -23.87 -7.57 -34.17
CA GLU A 905 -24.76 -6.58 -34.76
C GLU A 905 -25.97 -7.21 -35.49
N ILE A 906 -25.81 -8.42 -36.03
CA ILE A 906 -26.93 -9.16 -36.63
C ILE A 906 -27.92 -9.58 -35.53
N ILE A 907 -27.43 -10.01 -34.37
CA ILE A 907 -28.24 -10.30 -33.18
C ILE A 907 -29.00 -9.04 -32.75
N HIS A 908 -28.31 -7.90 -32.55
CA HIS A 908 -28.97 -6.65 -32.18
C HIS A 908 -30.05 -6.20 -33.20
N ALA A 909 -29.86 -6.46 -34.50
CA ALA A 909 -30.87 -6.12 -35.52
C ALA A 909 -32.12 -7.00 -35.42
N ILE A 910 -31.96 -8.30 -35.15
CA ILE A 910 -33.08 -9.23 -34.93
C ILE A 910 -33.83 -8.86 -33.64
N GLU A 911 -33.12 -8.52 -32.56
CA GLU A 911 -33.69 -8.03 -31.30
C GLU A 911 -34.44 -6.69 -31.47
N GLU A 912 -33.98 -5.83 -32.39
CA GLU A 912 -34.67 -4.59 -32.79
C GLU A 912 -35.81 -4.81 -33.81
N GLY A 913 -36.14 -6.07 -34.10
CA GLY A 913 -37.29 -6.45 -34.94
C GLY A 913 -37.08 -6.22 -36.44
N VAL A 914 -35.84 -6.33 -36.93
CA VAL A 914 -35.52 -6.39 -38.37
C VAL A 914 -35.76 -7.82 -38.87
N GLU A 915 -36.54 -7.96 -39.93
CA GLU A 915 -36.70 -9.22 -40.66
C GLU A 915 -35.48 -9.44 -41.57
N ILE A 916 -34.81 -10.59 -41.45
CA ILE A 916 -33.64 -10.93 -42.27
C ILE A 916 -33.97 -12.11 -43.18
N MET A 917 -33.86 -11.88 -44.48
CA MET A 917 -34.10 -12.83 -45.56
C MET A 917 -32.76 -13.19 -46.25
N PRO A 918 -32.05 -14.22 -45.76
CA PRO A 918 -30.83 -14.71 -46.41
C PRO A 918 -31.14 -15.38 -47.76
N GLU A 919 -30.08 -15.64 -48.52
CA GLU A 919 -30.11 -16.38 -49.80
C GLU A 919 -31.20 -15.85 -50.76
N SER A 920 -31.32 -14.52 -50.86
CA SER A 920 -32.41 -13.83 -51.56
C SER A 920 -31.93 -12.62 -52.36
N THR A 921 -32.57 -12.35 -53.51
CA THR A 921 -32.25 -11.21 -54.39
C THR A 921 -33.50 -10.54 -54.98
N VAL A 922 -33.34 -9.33 -55.53
CA VAL A 922 -34.39 -8.63 -56.30
C VAL A 922 -34.28 -8.99 -57.77
N GLU A 923 -35.31 -9.63 -58.33
CA GLU A 923 -35.41 -9.86 -59.79
C GLU A 923 -36.04 -8.67 -60.52
N LYS A 924 -37.02 -8.00 -59.89
CA LYS A 924 -37.80 -6.92 -60.51
C LYS A 924 -38.27 -5.90 -59.47
N VAL A 925 -38.35 -4.63 -59.89
CA VAL A 925 -38.93 -3.53 -59.09
C VAL A 925 -39.94 -2.76 -59.95
N VAL A 926 -41.06 -2.35 -59.35
CA VAL A 926 -42.09 -1.50 -59.98
C VAL A 926 -42.58 -0.47 -58.96
N ASP A 927 -42.45 0.83 -59.23
CA ASP A 927 -43.13 1.87 -58.45
C ASP A 927 -44.55 2.10 -59.00
N SER A 928 -45.54 2.11 -58.11
CA SER A 928 -46.96 2.39 -58.40
C SER A 928 -47.36 3.85 -58.17
N ASN A 929 -46.39 4.76 -58.11
CA ASN A 929 -46.47 6.15 -57.63
C ASN A 929 -46.83 6.30 -56.14
N LYS A 930 -47.40 5.28 -55.49
CA LYS A 930 -47.61 5.24 -54.04
C LYS A 930 -46.59 4.32 -53.37
N VAL A 931 -46.63 3.03 -53.67
CA VAL A 931 -45.81 1.98 -53.04
C VAL A 931 -44.91 1.30 -54.07
N ILE A 932 -43.69 0.94 -53.70
CA ILE A 932 -42.78 0.17 -54.53
C ILE A 932 -43.01 -1.32 -54.29
N GLN A 933 -43.22 -2.08 -55.35
CA GLN A 933 -43.31 -3.53 -55.32
C GLN A 933 -42.00 -4.15 -55.79
N CYS A 934 -41.39 -4.98 -54.94
CA CYS A 934 -40.14 -5.69 -55.19
C CYS A 934 -40.40 -7.19 -55.28
N THR A 935 -40.09 -7.76 -56.44
CA THR A 935 -40.12 -9.19 -56.70
C THR A 935 -38.83 -9.81 -56.16
N ILE A 936 -38.93 -10.44 -55.00
CA ILE A 936 -37.81 -11.09 -54.29
C ILE A 936 -37.81 -12.58 -54.62
N LYS A 937 -36.68 -13.08 -55.10
CA LYS A 937 -36.45 -14.52 -55.31
C LYS A 937 -35.52 -15.08 -54.25
N SER A 938 -35.92 -16.18 -53.63
CA SER A 938 -35.12 -16.97 -52.69
C SER A 938 -34.39 -18.09 -53.44
N PHE A 939 -33.06 -18.12 -53.36
CA PHE A 939 -32.23 -19.21 -53.91
C PHE A 939 -32.43 -20.52 -53.14
N HIS A 940 -32.67 -20.47 -51.83
CA HIS A 940 -32.90 -21.65 -50.99
C HIS A 940 -34.20 -22.40 -51.34
N THR A 941 -35.23 -21.69 -51.79
CA THR A 941 -36.57 -22.29 -52.03
C THR A 941 -37.02 -22.27 -53.49
N ASP A 942 -36.27 -21.60 -54.36
CA ASP A 942 -36.64 -21.19 -55.73
C ASP A 942 -38.01 -20.48 -55.85
N LYS A 943 -38.56 -20.01 -54.72
CA LYS A 943 -39.81 -19.26 -54.67
C LYS A 943 -39.57 -17.78 -54.84
N THR A 944 -40.50 -17.15 -55.56
CA THR A 944 -40.58 -15.71 -55.75
C THR A 944 -41.76 -15.15 -54.96
N GLN A 945 -41.53 -14.07 -54.20
CA GLN A 945 -42.56 -13.34 -53.45
C GLN A 945 -42.51 -11.84 -53.76
N ILE A 946 -43.59 -11.12 -53.46
CA ILE A 946 -43.68 -9.67 -53.69
C ILE A 946 -43.69 -8.96 -52.34
N ILE A 947 -42.61 -8.22 -52.05
CA ILE A 947 -42.54 -7.33 -50.89
C ILE A 947 -42.96 -5.92 -51.33
N SER A 948 -43.78 -5.27 -50.51
CA SER A 948 -44.17 -3.87 -50.70
C SER A 948 -43.34 -2.97 -49.76
N CYS A 949 -42.73 -1.92 -50.29
CA CYS A 949 -41.90 -0.99 -49.53
C CYS A 949 -42.08 0.46 -50.01
N ASP A 950 -41.74 1.41 -49.13
CA ASP A 950 -41.80 2.85 -49.40
C ASP A 950 -40.41 3.40 -49.74
N VAL A 951 -39.35 2.81 -49.16
CA VAL A 951 -37.96 3.22 -49.32
C VAL A 951 -37.05 2.00 -49.54
N ILE A 952 -36.10 2.11 -50.48
CA ILE A 952 -35.09 1.07 -50.76
C ILE A 952 -33.69 1.58 -50.44
N ILE A 953 -32.93 0.83 -49.65
CA ILE A 953 -31.53 1.13 -49.29
C ILE A 953 -30.60 0.07 -49.90
N THR A 954 -29.78 0.49 -50.86
CA THR A 954 -28.78 -0.36 -51.51
C THR A 954 -27.48 -0.35 -50.70
N ALA A 955 -27.06 -1.52 -50.22
CA ALA A 955 -25.92 -1.70 -49.30
C ALA A 955 -24.90 -2.75 -49.81
N ILE A 956 -24.90 -3.07 -51.11
CA ILE A 956 -24.09 -4.10 -51.77
C ILE A 956 -22.58 -3.76 -51.92
N GLY A 957 -22.03 -3.01 -50.96
CA GLY A 957 -20.61 -2.66 -50.89
C GLY A 957 -20.23 -1.31 -51.53
N GLN A 958 -18.94 -1.05 -51.49
CA GLN A 958 -18.32 0.24 -51.83
C GLN A 958 -17.14 0.01 -52.80
N SER A 959 -16.67 1.06 -53.46
CA SER A 959 -15.50 1.05 -54.32
C SER A 959 -14.65 2.31 -54.14
N PRO A 960 -13.40 2.31 -54.64
CA PRO A 960 -12.63 3.53 -54.79
C PRO A 960 -13.31 4.52 -55.74
N ASN A 961 -12.91 5.80 -55.69
CA ASN A 961 -13.16 6.74 -56.77
C ASN A 961 -11.84 7.09 -57.47
N ALA A 962 -11.42 6.24 -58.42
CA ALA A 962 -10.12 6.31 -59.08
C ALA A 962 -9.80 7.66 -59.74
N GLU A 963 -10.84 8.40 -60.17
CA GLU A 963 -10.75 9.77 -60.68
C GLU A 963 -9.99 10.73 -59.74
N LEU A 964 -10.10 10.54 -58.42
CA LEU A 964 -9.44 11.40 -57.42
C LEU A 964 -7.93 11.13 -57.27
N PHE A 965 -7.44 9.97 -57.73
CA PHE A 965 -6.05 9.56 -57.57
C PHE A 965 -5.49 8.96 -58.87
N SER A 966 -5.92 9.49 -60.01
CA SER A 966 -5.50 9.08 -61.35
C SER A 966 -3.98 9.09 -61.56
N GLU A 967 -3.26 9.95 -60.83
CA GLU A 967 -1.78 9.99 -60.78
C GLU A 967 -1.13 8.71 -60.22
N LEU A 968 -1.90 7.81 -59.58
CA LEU A 968 -1.46 6.51 -59.06
C LEU A 968 -2.03 5.31 -59.85
N THR A 969 -2.63 5.51 -61.03
CA THR A 969 -3.36 4.43 -61.74
C THR A 969 -2.48 3.21 -62.07
N GLU A 970 -1.20 3.43 -62.41
CA GLU A 970 -0.22 2.36 -62.63
C GLU A 970 0.08 1.54 -61.37
N GLN A 971 -0.17 2.13 -60.19
CA GLN A 971 -0.03 1.54 -58.87
C GLN A 971 -1.40 1.09 -58.31
N THR A 972 -2.38 0.80 -59.18
CA THR A 972 -3.67 0.17 -58.77
C THR A 972 -3.80 -1.27 -59.25
N ASP A 973 -4.52 -2.09 -58.49
CA ASP A 973 -4.99 -3.37 -58.99
C ASP A 973 -6.06 -3.14 -60.09
N LYS A 974 -5.82 -3.74 -61.25
CA LYS A 974 -6.68 -3.65 -62.44
C LYS A 974 -8.12 -4.13 -62.21
N ASN A 975 -8.34 -5.02 -61.24
CA ASN A 975 -9.66 -5.61 -60.96
C ASN A 975 -10.45 -4.88 -59.87
N SER A 976 -9.79 -4.34 -58.85
CA SER A 976 -10.46 -3.65 -57.71
C SER A 976 -10.31 -2.14 -57.68
N SER A 977 -9.39 -1.58 -58.47
CA SER A 977 -8.94 -0.16 -58.42
C SER A 977 -8.38 0.27 -57.06
N LEU A 978 -8.04 -0.68 -56.17
CA LEU A 978 -7.37 -0.40 -54.89
C LEU A 978 -5.90 -0.06 -55.14
N ILE A 979 -5.35 0.85 -54.33
CA ILE A 979 -3.94 1.25 -54.40
C ILE A 979 -3.06 0.09 -53.91
N HIS A 980 -2.15 -0.37 -54.76
CA HIS A 980 -1.15 -1.37 -54.42
C HIS A 980 -0.08 -0.78 -53.49
N ILE A 981 0.12 -1.40 -52.33
CA ILE A 981 1.18 -1.04 -51.38
C ILE A 981 2.15 -2.18 -51.13
N ASN A 982 3.38 -1.83 -50.73
CA ASN A 982 4.24 -2.74 -49.99
C ASN A 982 3.55 -3.09 -48.66
N ASN A 983 3.35 -4.39 -48.40
CA ASN A 983 2.61 -4.86 -47.24
C ASN A 983 3.33 -4.64 -45.90
N GLU A 984 4.64 -4.43 -45.87
CA GLU A 984 5.41 -4.22 -44.63
C GLU A 984 5.32 -2.77 -44.13
N ASN A 985 5.24 -1.80 -45.05
CA ASN A 985 5.42 -0.38 -44.72
C ASN A 985 4.44 0.61 -45.39
N GLY A 986 3.52 0.14 -46.23
CA GLY A 986 2.48 0.98 -46.85
C GLY A 986 2.93 1.85 -48.03
N PHE A 987 4.17 1.71 -48.51
CA PHE A 987 4.70 2.50 -49.63
C PHE A 987 4.04 2.09 -50.95
N THR A 988 3.63 3.07 -51.76
CA THR A 988 2.90 2.84 -53.04
C THR A 988 3.80 2.53 -54.24
N ASN A 989 5.12 2.60 -54.07
CA ASN A 989 6.12 2.65 -55.16
C ASN A 989 6.04 3.91 -56.06
N PHE A 990 5.25 4.93 -55.67
CA PHE A 990 5.23 6.24 -56.33
C PHE A 990 5.85 7.31 -55.43
N LYS A 991 7.02 7.83 -55.84
CA LYS A 991 7.75 8.93 -55.19
C LYS A 991 7.94 8.75 -53.68
N ASN A 992 7.23 9.55 -52.88
CA ASN A 992 7.22 9.57 -51.41
C ASN A 992 5.79 9.34 -50.86
N VAL A 993 4.95 8.63 -51.63
CA VAL A 993 3.53 8.40 -51.32
C VAL A 993 3.32 7.03 -50.67
N PHE A 994 2.60 7.05 -49.56
CA PHE A 994 2.13 5.89 -48.82
C PHE A 994 0.60 5.84 -48.89
N ALA A 995 -0.01 4.67 -48.74
CA ALA A 995 -1.47 4.54 -48.67
C ALA A 995 -1.91 3.66 -47.49
N ALA A 996 -3.04 4.01 -46.88
CA ALA A 996 -3.54 3.39 -45.67
C ALA A 996 -5.08 3.37 -45.59
N GLY A 997 -5.63 2.46 -44.80
CA GLY A 997 -7.07 2.22 -44.70
C GLY A 997 -7.64 1.55 -45.94
N ASP A 998 -8.96 1.60 -46.06
CA ASP A 998 -9.75 0.76 -46.97
C ASP A 998 -9.48 0.99 -48.48
N ILE A 999 -8.67 1.99 -48.82
CA ILE A 999 -8.30 2.36 -50.20
C ILE A 999 -7.18 1.49 -50.80
N CYS A 1000 -6.41 0.75 -49.98
CA CYS A 1000 -5.29 -0.06 -50.45
C CYS A 1000 -5.63 -1.56 -50.62
N ASN A 1001 -4.81 -2.30 -51.35
CA ASN A 1001 -4.98 -3.74 -51.56
C ASN A 1001 -4.83 -4.58 -50.27
N GLY A 1002 -4.31 -4.00 -49.19
CA GLY A 1002 -4.30 -4.57 -47.84
C GLY A 1002 -5.55 -4.27 -47.00
N ASN A 1003 -6.68 -3.89 -47.61
CA ASN A 1003 -7.90 -3.45 -46.93
C ASN A 1003 -8.40 -4.43 -45.82
N HIS A 1004 -8.51 -3.91 -44.59
CA HIS A 1004 -8.89 -4.67 -43.39
C HIS A 1004 -10.37 -4.51 -42.97
N GLN A 1005 -11.17 -3.76 -43.74
CA GLN A 1005 -12.62 -3.48 -43.59
C GLN A 1005 -13.11 -3.22 -42.15
N SER A 1006 -12.28 -2.59 -41.32
CA SER A 1006 -12.57 -2.44 -39.89
C SER A 1006 -11.75 -1.33 -39.24
N VAL A 1007 -12.31 -0.70 -38.20
CA VAL A 1007 -11.71 0.47 -37.53
C VAL A 1007 -10.28 0.21 -37.03
N ILE A 1008 -10.03 -0.93 -36.38
CA ILE A 1008 -8.71 -1.25 -35.81
C ILE A 1008 -7.68 -1.64 -36.87
N GLY A 1009 -8.11 -2.23 -38.00
CA GLY A 1009 -7.24 -2.49 -39.14
C GLY A 1009 -6.91 -1.22 -39.92
N ALA A 1010 -7.88 -0.32 -40.09
CA ALA A 1010 -7.65 1.01 -40.66
C ALA A 1010 -6.63 1.80 -39.81
N ILE A 1011 -6.82 1.86 -38.49
CA ILE A 1011 -5.86 2.43 -37.52
C ILE A 1011 -4.47 1.83 -37.74
N ALA A 1012 -4.34 0.50 -37.66
CA ALA A 1012 -3.06 -0.21 -37.79
C ALA A 1012 -2.35 0.04 -39.13
N SER A 1013 -3.08 0.07 -40.25
CA SER A 1013 -2.52 0.41 -41.56
C SER A 1013 -2.00 1.86 -41.64
N GLY A 1014 -2.65 2.80 -40.95
CA GLY A 1014 -2.15 4.17 -40.79
C GLY A 1014 -0.83 4.24 -40.03
N LYS A 1015 -0.68 3.41 -38.99
CA LYS A 1015 0.59 3.27 -38.24
C LYS A 1015 1.68 2.64 -39.09
N LYS A 1016 1.33 1.63 -39.87
CA LYS A 1016 2.24 0.98 -40.83
C LYS A 1016 2.81 2.00 -41.83
N ALA A 1017 1.97 2.87 -42.38
CA ALA A 1017 2.39 3.99 -43.22
C ALA A 1017 3.27 5.01 -42.46
N ALA A 1018 2.94 5.34 -41.21
CA ALA A 1018 3.79 6.20 -40.37
C ALA A 1018 5.17 5.58 -40.12
N THR A 1019 5.25 4.28 -39.82
CA THR A 1019 6.53 3.55 -39.73
C THR A 1019 7.29 3.59 -41.06
N GLY A 1020 6.62 3.35 -42.19
CA GLY A 1020 7.24 3.45 -43.53
C GLY A 1020 7.80 4.84 -43.86
N ILE A 1021 7.13 5.91 -43.43
CA ILE A 1021 7.64 7.28 -43.55
C ILE A 1021 8.93 7.47 -42.74
N ARG A 1022 9.02 6.86 -41.54
CA ARG A 1022 10.26 6.88 -40.75
C ARG A 1022 11.37 6.02 -41.35
N GLN A 1023 11.04 4.88 -41.96
CA GLN A 1023 12.00 4.08 -42.72
C GLN A 1023 12.60 4.92 -43.86
N LEU A 1024 11.75 5.64 -44.61
CA LEU A 1024 12.16 6.51 -45.72
C LEU A 1024 12.95 7.75 -45.28
N LEU A 1025 12.52 8.45 -44.23
CA LEU A 1025 13.05 9.77 -43.85
C LEU A 1025 14.08 9.76 -42.72
N GLU A 1026 14.20 8.68 -41.95
CA GLU A 1026 15.16 8.55 -40.83
C GLU A 1026 16.14 7.38 -41.00
N ASN A 1027 16.02 6.56 -42.05
CA ASN A 1027 16.64 5.24 -42.13
C ASN A 1027 16.31 4.36 -40.91
N TYR A 1028 15.05 4.45 -40.44
CA TYR A 1028 14.56 3.69 -39.31
C TYR A 1028 14.54 2.18 -39.64
N LYS A 1029 15.21 1.36 -38.82
CA LYS A 1029 15.54 -0.04 -39.16
C LYS A 1029 14.52 -1.10 -38.74
N TYR A 1030 13.41 -0.70 -38.12
CA TYR A 1030 12.43 -1.61 -37.53
C TYR A 1030 11.13 -1.64 -38.34
N SER A 1031 10.45 -2.79 -38.33
CA SER A 1031 9.16 -3.00 -38.99
C SER A 1031 7.99 -2.48 -38.14
N TYR A 1032 6.79 -2.45 -38.72
CA TYR A 1032 5.59 -2.10 -37.95
C TYR A 1032 5.26 -3.19 -36.93
N GLU A 1033 5.37 -2.86 -35.64
CA GLU A 1033 5.23 -3.81 -34.52
C GLU A 1033 3.91 -4.62 -34.53
N GLY A 1034 2.83 -4.04 -35.06
CA GLY A 1034 1.51 -4.68 -35.13
C GLY A 1034 1.33 -5.62 -36.34
N ILE A 1035 2.32 -5.75 -37.24
CA ILE A 1035 2.17 -6.42 -38.55
C ILE A 1035 1.67 -7.86 -38.43
N ALA A 1036 2.22 -8.67 -37.53
CA ALA A 1036 1.80 -10.06 -37.34
C ALA A 1036 0.37 -10.22 -36.79
N ALA A 1037 -0.18 -9.20 -36.13
CA ALA A 1037 -1.59 -9.16 -35.72
C ALA A 1037 -2.49 -8.60 -36.84
N LEU A 1038 -1.95 -7.74 -37.69
CA LEU A 1038 -2.62 -7.17 -38.85
C LEU A 1038 -2.78 -8.19 -40.00
N ASP A 1039 -1.79 -9.05 -40.23
CA ASP A 1039 -1.84 -10.09 -41.25
C ASP A 1039 -2.78 -11.25 -40.85
N LYS A 1040 -2.85 -11.60 -39.56
CA LYS A 1040 -3.85 -12.55 -39.02
C LYS A 1040 -5.29 -12.09 -39.26
N LEU A 1041 -5.54 -10.78 -39.27
CA LEU A 1041 -6.84 -10.20 -39.61
C LEU A 1041 -7.19 -10.40 -41.10
N ASN A 1042 -6.19 -10.38 -41.98
CA ASN A 1042 -6.40 -10.62 -43.42
C ASN A 1042 -6.61 -12.10 -43.78
N GLN A 1043 -5.97 -13.02 -43.05
CA GLN A 1043 -6.00 -14.46 -43.39
C GLN A 1043 -7.28 -15.21 -42.94
N SER A 1044 -8.16 -14.58 -42.17
CA SER A 1044 -9.14 -15.29 -41.34
C SER A 1044 -10.59 -15.29 -41.82
N ASN A 1045 -10.93 -14.53 -42.88
CA ASN A 1045 -12.29 -14.45 -43.46
C ASN A 1045 -13.44 -14.30 -42.45
N GLY A 1046 -13.19 -13.62 -41.32
CA GLY A 1046 -14.18 -13.26 -40.30
C GLY A 1046 -14.75 -14.42 -39.45
N LYS A 1047 -14.44 -15.68 -39.73
CA LYS A 1047 -15.10 -16.84 -39.07
C LYS A 1047 -14.45 -17.22 -37.74
N TYR A 1048 -14.98 -16.67 -36.65
CA TYR A 1048 -14.58 -16.97 -35.28
C TYR A 1048 -15.78 -17.25 -34.37
N SER A 1049 -15.70 -18.31 -33.57
CA SER A 1049 -16.70 -18.64 -32.55
C SER A 1049 -16.55 -17.71 -31.34
N ILE A 1050 -17.53 -16.82 -31.12
CA ILE A 1050 -17.54 -15.89 -29.98
C ILE A 1050 -17.89 -16.65 -28.68
N PRO A 1051 -17.04 -16.60 -27.62
CA PRO A 1051 -17.42 -17.08 -26.30
C PRO A 1051 -18.57 -16.26 -25.70
N LYS A 1052 -19.61 -16.93 -25.20
CA LYS A 1052 -20.83 -16.29 -24.66
C LYS A 1052 -20.62 -15.78 -23.22
N ASN A 1053 -19.79 -14.75 -23.04
CA ASN A 1053 -19.59 -14.09 -21.74
C ASN A 1053 -20.67 -13.02 -21.50
N ASN A 1054 -21.80 -13.46 -20.94
CA ASN A 1054 -22.96 -12.66 -20.57
C ASN A 1054 -22.78 -11.96 -19.19
N PHE A 1055 -21.84 -11.02 -19.10
CA PHE A 1055 -21.82 -10.06 -18.00
C PHE A 1055 -23.11 -9.23 -18.01
N THR A 1056 -23.77 -9.09 -16.87
CA THR A 1056 -25.00 -8.29 -16.70
C THR A 1056 -24.70 -6.85 -16.27
N ASN A 1057 -23.59 -6.63 -15.57
CA ASN A 1057 -23.15 -5.33 -15.06
C ASN A 1057 -21.60 -5.22 -15.03
N GLU A 1058 -21.07 -4.13 -14.47
CA GLU A 1058 -19.61 -3.88 -14.39
C GLU A 1058 -18.93 -4.60 -13.21
N GLU A 1059 -19.64 -4.90 -12.13
CA GLU A 1059 -19.13 -5.68 -10.99
C GLU A 1059 -18.89 -7.14 -11.41
N ASP A 1060 -19.81 -7.76 -12.16
CA ASP A 1060 -19.63 -9.10 -12.77
C ASP A 1060 -18.33 -9.18 -13.58
N LEU A 1061 -18.05 -8.13 -14.37
CA LEU A 1061 -16.89 -8.03 -15.24
C LEU A 1061 -15.60 -7.92 -14.42
N LEU A 1062 -15.63 -7.17 -13.31
CA LEU A 1062 -14.50 -7.02 -12.39
C LEU A 1062 -14.28 -8.27 -11.52
N GLU A 1063 -15.31 -9.04 -11.22
CA GLU A 1063 -15.18 -10.31 -10.49
C GLU A 1063 -14.62 -11.43 -11.38
N GLU A 1064 -15.11 -11.60 -12.62
CA GLU A 1064 -14.60 -12.66 -13.52
C GLU A 1064 -13.09 -12.49 -13.80
N ILE A 1065 -12.63 -11.25 -14.05
CA ILE A 1065 -11.20 -11.00 -14.30
C ILE A 1065 -10.31 -11.20 -13.06
N LYS A 1066 -10.84 -11.06 -11.84
CA LYS A 1066 -10.08 -11.35 -10.59
C LYS A 1066 -9.75 -12.85 -10.48
N GLY A 1067 -10.45 -13.71 -11.24
CA GLY A 1067 -10.13 -15.12 -11.43
C GLY A 1067 -9.11 -15.42 -12.54
N MET A 1068 -8.61 -14.43 -13.30
CA MET A 1068 -7.74 -14.63 -14.46
C MET A 1068 -6.29 -14.13 -14.22
N ASP A 1069 -5.31 -14.92 -14.66
CA ASP A 1069 -3.90 -14.54 -14.78
C ASP A 1069 -3.54 -14.38 -16.25
N PHE A 1070 -3.45 -13.13 -16.73
CA PHE A 1070 -3.07 -12.81 -18.10
C PHE A 1070 -1.57 -12.55 -18.15
N TYR A 1071 -0.80 -13.56 -18.56
CA TYR A 1071 0.67 -13.61 -18.39
C TYR A 1071 1.44 -13.45 -19.71
N GLN A 1072 2.71 -13.06 -19.61
CA GLN A 1072 3.65 -12.91 -20.75
C GLN A 1072 5.09 -13.23 -20.32
N ALA A 1073 6.05 -13.15 -21.25
CA ALA A 1073 7.48 -13.34 -20.98
C ALA A 1073 8.06 -12.35 -19.94
N CYS A 1074 9.19 -12.73 -19.34
CA CYS A 1074 9.86 -12.01 -18.28
C CYS A 1074 10.69 -10.84 -18.82
N ALA A 1075 10.04 -9.70 -19.02
CA ALA A 1075 10.62 -8.41 -19.43
C ALA A 1075 11.62 -7.81 -18.40
N LYS A 1076 12.65 -8.56 -18.00
CA LYS A 1076 13.71 -8.22 -17.01
C LYS A 1076 13.18 -7.52 -15.75
N CYS A 1077 12.02 -7.95 -15.26
CA CYS A 1077 11.19 -7.23 -14.30
C CYS A 1077 11.76 -7.07 -12.87
N ASN A 1078 12.95 -7.63 -12.59
CA ASN A 1078 13.70 -7.55 -11.32
C ASN A 1078 12.98 -7.99 -10.03
N HIS A 1079 11.70 -8.39 -10.08
CA HIS A 1079 10.86 -8.68 -8.91
C HIS A 1079 11.49 -9.67 -7.91
N CYS A 1080 12.19 -10.68 -8.41
CA CYS A 1080 12.91 -11.67 -7.61
C CYS A 1080 14.07 -11.09 -6.78
N ILE A 1081 14.62 -9.92 -7.17
CA ILE A 1081 15.55 -9.11 -6.37
C ILE A 1081 14.76 -8.04 -5.60
N ASP A 1082 14.05 -7.15 -6.30
CA ASP A 1082 13.50 -5.90 -5.75
C ASP A 1082 12.38 -6.11 -4.72
N ASN A 1083 11.74 -7.28 -4.72
CA ASN A 1083 10.68 -7.63 -3.78
C ASN A 1083 10.93 -8.87 -2.91
N PHE A 1084 11.85 -9.75 -3.30
CA PHE A 1084 12.13 -11.04 -2.64
C PHE A 1084 13.61 -11.18 -2.20
N GLY A 1085 14.57 -10.72 -3.01
CA GLY A 1085 15.94 -10.41 -2.60
C GLY A 1085 16.80 -11.59 -2.19
N CYS A 1086 16.68 -12.75 -2.85
CA CYS A 1086 17.47 -13.93 -2.47
C CYS A 1086 18.99 -13.65 -2.60
N PRO A 1087 19.84 -13.95 -1.60
CA PRO A 1087 21.29 -13.73 -1.68
C PRO A 1087 21.99 -14.61 -2.73
N ALA A 1088 21.30 -15.66 -3.21
CA ALA A 1088 21.72 -16.51 -4.31
C ALA A 1088 21.24 -16.03 -5.69
N MET A 1089 20.63 -14.84 -5.77
CA MET A 1089 20.24 -14.21 -7.04
C MET A 1089 21.10 -12.97 -7.26
N ILE A 1090 21.88 -13.00 -8.34
CA ILE A 1090 22.77 -11.91 -8.73
C ILE A 1090 22.33 -11.33 -10.07
N LYS A 1091 22.69 -10.06 -10.33
CA LYS A 1091 22.35 -9.35 -11.56
C LYS A 1091 23.60 -9.11 -12.40
N VAL A 1092 23.83 -9.98 -13.38
CA VAL A 1092 24.99 -9.97 -14.27
C VAL A 1092 24.55 -9.46 -15.64
N ASN A 1093 25.20 -8.42 -16.16
CA ASN A 1093 24.91 -7.82 -17.47
C ASN A 1093 23.39 -7.51 -17.70
N GLY A 1094 22.69 -7.15 -16.63
CA GLY A 1094 21.24 -6.86 -16.64
C GLY A 1094 20.33 -8.08 -16.74
N LYS A 1095 20.85 -9.31 -16.71
CA LYS A 1095 20.10 -10.57 -16.54
C LYS A 1095 20.14 -11.01 -15.07
N ILE A 1096 19.19 -11.84 -14.67
CA ILE A 1096 19.19 -12.51 -13.36
C ILE A 1096 19.87 -13.86 -13.50
N GLU A 1097 20.87 -14.14 -12.68
CA GLU A 1097 21.61 -15.40 -12.63
C GLU A 1097 21.58 -15.99 -11.21
N ILE A 1098 21.71 -17.31 -11.12
CA ILE A 1098 21.74 -18.05 -9.86
C ILE A 1098 23.19 -18.26 -9.43
N ASP A 1099 23.54 -17.74 -8.26
CA ASP A 1099 24.79 -18.07 -7.59
C ASP A 1099 24.64 -19.46 -6.95
N TYR A 1100 25.10 -20.48 -7.67
CA TYR A 1100 25.03 -21.88 -7.23
C TYR A 1100 25.88 -22.18 -5.97
N GLN A 1101 26.83 -21.32 -5.58
CA GLN A 1101 27.55 -21.49 -4.31
C GLN A 1101 26.70 -21.05 -3.10
N LYS A 1102 25.67 -20.22 -3.33
CA LYS A 1102 24.72 -19.75 -2.30
C LYS A 1102 23.33 -20.38 -2.43
N CYS A 1103 23.03 -21.04 -3.54
CA CYS A 1103 21.70 -21.60 -3.82
C CYS A 1103 21.45 -22.88 -3.01
N THR A 1104 20.27 -22.98 -2.39
CA THR A 1104 19.82 -24.16 -1.62
C THR A 1104 18.78 -25.01 -2.37
N ASN A 1105 18.58 -24.76 -3.67
CA ASN A 1105 17.56 -25.40 -4.54
C ASN A 1105 16.11 -25.40 -3.98
N CYS A 1106 15.77 -24.49 -3.06
CA CYS A 1106 14.49 -24.45 -2.33
C CYS A 1106 13.19 -24.22 -3.15
N GLY A 1107 13.26 -24.14 -4.48
CA GLY A 1107 12.11 -23.98 -5.39
C GLY A 1107 11.41 -22.61 -5.38
N LEU A 1108 11.31 -21.94 -4.24
CA LEU A 1108 10.51 -20.74 -3.96
C LEU A 1108 10.54 -19.63 -5.02
N CYS A 1109 11.69 -19.43 -5.66
CA CYS A 1109 11.87 -18.44 -6.73
C CYS A 1109 11.04 -18.72 -7.99
N ILE A 1110 10.63 -19.97 -8.21
CA ILE A 1110 9.73 -20.40 -9.29
C ILE A 1110 8.36 -19.76 -9.09
N ASP A 1111 7.78 -19.87 -7.89
CA ASP A 1111 6.47 -19.30 -7.54
C ASP A 1111 6.50 -17.77 -7.48
N VAL A 1112 7.57 -17.21 -6.88
CA VAL A 1112 7.84 -15.75 -6.86
C VAL A 1112 7.92 -15.15 -8.28
N CYS A 1113 8.29 -15.92 -9.31
CA CYS A 1113 8.43 -15.40 -10.67
C CYS A 1113 7.06 -15.29 -11.39
N PRO A 1114 6.53 -14.08 -11.66
CA PRO A 1114 5.20 -13.89 -12.27
C PRO A 1114 5.19 -14.12 -13.79
N ASN A 1115 6.24 -14.71 -14.34
CA ASN A 1115 6.44 -14.88 -15.78
C ASN A 1115 6.89 -16.31 -16.16
N ASN A 1116 6.92 -17.25 -15.20
CA ASN A 1116 7.35 -18.64 -15.39
C ASN A 1116 8.69 -18.79 -16.14
N ALA A 1117 9.64 -17.91 -15.81
CA ALA A 1117 11.00 -17.85 -16.37
C ALA A 1117 12.09 -18.36 -15.42
N ILE A 1118 11.68 -18.92 -14.28
CA ILE A 1118 12.55 -19.68 -13.37
C ILE A 1118 11.89 -21.04 -13.22
N THR A 1119 12.63 -22.12 -13.42
CA THR A 1119 12.12 -23.50 -13.38
C THR A 1119 13.15 -24.45 -12.76
N PHE A 1120 12.70 -25.64 -12.39
CA PHE A 1120 13.59 -26.79 -12.22
C PHE A 1120 13.99 -27.36 -13.58
N ILE A 1121 15.18 -27.95 -13.65
CA ILE A 1121 15.55 -28.97 -14.64
C ILE A 1121 15.91 -30.27 -13.93
N GLU A 1122 15.68 -31.38 -14.61
CA GLU A 1122 16.10 -32.71 -14.17
C GLU A 1122 17.52 -32.97 -14.67
N GLU A 1123 18.52 -32.72 -13.83
CA GLU A 1123 19.85 -33.30 -14.01
C GLU A 1123 19.87 -34.66 -13.29
N VAL A 1124 20.18 -35.73 -14.03
CA VAL A 1124 20.53 -37.02 -13.46
C VAL A 1124 21.94 -36.89 -12.88
N ILE A 1125 22.02 -36.39 -11.65
CA ILE A 1125 23.26 -36.43 -10.86
C ILE A 1125 23.51 -37.91 -10.50
N PRO A 1126 24.68 -38.48 -10.83
CA PRO A 1126 25.04 -39.83 -10.38
C PRO A 1126 25.02 -39.94 -8.85
N ALA A 1127 24.75 -41.16 -8.36
CA ALA A 1127 24.68 -41.46 -6.93
C ALA A 1127 26.04 -41.38 -6.22
#